data_AF-A0A7D5YLA8-F1
#
_entry.id   AF-A0A7D5YLA8-F1
#
_cell.length_a   1.000
_cell.length_b   1.000
_cell.length_c   1.000
_cell.angle_alpha   90.00
_cell.angle_beta   90.00
_cell.angle_gamma   90.00
#
_symmetry.space_group_name_H-M   'P 1'
#
loop_
_entity.id
_entity.type
_entity.pdbx_description
1 polymer ?
#
loop_
_entity_poly.entity_id
_entity_poly.type
_entity_poly.pdbx_seq_one_letter_code
_entity_poly.pdbx_strand_id
1 'polypeptide(L)'
;MDIFAEPDDPIQSTQEQTPYLCIEHWDGGMFRTYSHRKHKTSIIPALLRVIPDMPTADQPYLENLYPTPKEELQPFIQTWLYFGMLAELLGLNEIAPDVRLVEESAAKEEISKLHKQLTREENGRTVLTATEILTWGPLFLERVQMAENQFERLVYILQCLHYAMVMLQSTQENIDHAVRYSIAALGELFTTGIYAAASSAQPRVVFPRELSGISWYKDYICPGGVVEKKMLSNGWCPSEIEKIRSQLQGLYTMHYTSQLKKPTPWLDHSSCGKTFCDAFRIDVSTYKPVHVHDGCGCEFIEADPAKMVGILRNTDGFPLVRVEGDLDDLKIAVEEFEDGVSYVALSHVWANGLGNPTSNSLPRCQIARISKFIDDLPKAPGSAEPPRLWLDTLCCPVEAESKMICLERIADVYRRAHHVLVLDTTLTAFKYEGTSPAELLVRAFGCSPWMRRLWTLQEGALARTLQIQYADKAGNNITMLTDLWMLGSQDSRYMRIFQDVLNEFNQLLGFSPKTGPENANLPWQQPQITTLQRTLNFRTVSVPADEALCISTLMKLDTRYIAAGRDASDRMKRMWEKLSEANGGISARLLFYLDEQLDIDGWRWAPRSLLASAVHDPVLSTDERVMRFHTEKPANASDNVALGTPTPIGLKVRLPGYRVVPVPLLPNFPLHAWPEVIHSVEDSVIAQSERTGRWFRIIDWYRSRKIAVWTREQRREHDRREDNPLCRAIHTGKCCLIMDKKITLADGTTASCLVQADELHAREVQEAGHTAAEKHVALKAVRERAVILSAVDEREGKMLSKIKGLAISLAEDPVTEAFLQVQKSYAPGQEEWEAAELAVRRRMKKVVEEAWYADEEFRQTMRESTGDDLDDYVWVFVPKLFSHAIWLRELPEGQLWFVD
;
A
#
# COMPACT_ATOMS: atom_id res chain seq x y z
N MET A 1 19.56 17.75 -7.54
CA MET A 1 20.07 17.91 -8.91
C MET A 1 18.99 18.57 -9.73
N ASP A 2 19.35 19.42 -10.68
CA ASP A 2 18.45 20.24 -11.53
C ASP A 2 17.58 19.45 -12.52
N ILE A 3 17.68 18.12 -12.47
CA ILE A 3 16.74 17.23 -13.16
C ILE A 3 15.34 17.27 -12.54
N PHE A 4 15.20 17.55 -11.25
CA PHE A 4 13.90 17.56 -10.56
C PHE A 4 13.11 18.85 -10.83
N ALA A 5 11.79 18.71 -11.00
CA ALA A 5 10.89 19.86 -11.00
C ALA A 5 10.61 20.30 -9.55
N GLU A 6 10.53 21.61 -9.34
CA GLU A 6 10.30 22.24 -8.03
C GLU A 6 9.01 23.06 -8.08
N PRO A 7 8.30 23.21 -6.94
CA PRO A 7 7.25 24.21 -6.80
C PRO A 7 7.83 25.63 -6.90
N ASP A 8 6.96 26.62 -7.11
CA ASP A 8 7.38 28.02 -7.26
C ASP A 8 8.01 28.58 -5.96
N ASP A 9 7.59 28.06 -4.81
CA ASP A 9 8.13 28.41 -3.49
C ASP A 9 8.52 27.15 -2.66
N PRO A 10 9.68 26.52 -2.97
CA PRO A 10 10.11 25.28 -2.32
C PRO A 10 10.59 25.52 -0.89
N ILE A 11 10.52 24.48 -0.05
CA ILE A 11 11.05 24.48 1.33
C ILE A 11 12.53 24.88 1.38
N GLN A 12 13.32 24.51 0.37
CA GLN A 12 14.72 24.89 0.24
C GLN A 12 14.95 25.56 -1.11
N SER A 13 15.68 26.68 -1.10
CA SER A 13 16.02 27.44 -2.31
C SER A 13 17.15 26.82 -3.13
N THR A 14 17.87 25.84 -2.59
CA THR A 14 19.02 25.20 -3.24
C THR A 14 18.83 23.70 -3.27
N GLN A 15 18.85 23.12 -4.47
CA GLN A 15 18.74 21.69 -4.65
C GLN A 15 20.00 20.96 -4.19
N GLU A 16 19.83 19.74 -3.67
CA GLU A 16 20.93 18.86 -3.32
C GLU A 16 21.81 18.60 -4.56
N GLN A 17 23.11 18.90 -4.47
CA GLN A 17 24.05 18.70 -5.57
C GLN A 17 24.47 17.23 -5.65
N THR A 18 24.60 16.70 -6.86
CA THR A 18 25.14 15.36 -7.08
C THR A 18 26.59 15.48 -7.55
N PRO A 19 27.57 14.89 -6.84
CA PRO A 19 28.97 14.95 -7.27
C PRO A 19 29.20 14.16 -8.56
N TYR A 20 30.10 14.65 -9.42
CA TYR A 20 30.67 13.87 -10.51
C TYR A 20 31.80 12.99 -9.96
N LEU A 21 31.63 11.68 -10.04
CA LEU A 21 32.51 10.67 -9.43
C LEU A 21 33.16 9.73 -10.45
N CYS A 22 32.78 9.82 -11.73
CA CYS A 22 33.29 8.93 -12.77
C CYS A 22 34.82 9.03 -12.89
N ILE A 23 35.50 7.89 -12.79
CA ILE A 23 36.96 7.78 -12.97
C ILE A 23 37.37 7.49 -14.41
N GLU A 24 36.40 7.10 -15.24
CA GLU A 24 36.56 6.84 -16.67
C GLU A 24 35.30 7.28 -17.41
N HIS A 25 35.44 7.54 -18.71
CA HIS A 25 34.30 7.76 -19.59
C HIS A 25 33.63 6.43 -19.95
N TRP A 26 32.34 6.49 -20.27
CA TRP A 26 31.62 5.32 -20.80
C TRP A 26 32.27 4.78 -22.08
N ASP A 27 32.33 3.45 -22.23
CA ASP A 27 33.09 2.79 -23.30
C ASP A 27 32.32 2.63 -24.63
N GLY A 28 31.02 2.93 -24.66
CA GLY A 28 30.17 2.82 -25.85
C GLY A 28 29.81 1.39 -26.25
N GLY A 29 30.09 0.39 -25.41
CA GLY A 29 29.67 -1.00 -25.64
C GLY A 29 28.22 -1.25 -25.22
N MET A 30 27.73 -2.47 -25.42
CA MET A 30 26.37 -2.87 -25.01
C MET A 30 26.12 -2.62 -23.51
N PHE A 31 25.01 -1.96 -23.17
CA PHE A 31 24.71 -1.53 -21.80
C PHE A 31 24.74 -2.67 -20.76
N ARG A 32 24.04 -3.79 -21.02
CA ARG A 32 23.85 -4.88 -20.04
C ARG A 32 25.10 -5.72 -19.79
N THR A 33 26.16 -5.58 -20.60
CA THR A 33 27.39 -6.39 -20.49
C THR A 33 28.58 -5.63 -19.90
N TYR A 34 28.38 -4.39 -19.43
CA TYR A 34 29.46 -3.54 -18.90
C TYR A 34 30.22 -4.17 -17.73
N SER A 35 29.50 -4.76 -16.77
CA SER A 35 30.10 -5.50 -15.65
C SER A 35 31.00 -6.66 -16.09
N HIS A 36 30.63 -7.38 -17.16
CA HIS A 36 31.48 -8.43 -17.73
C HIS A 36 32.74 -7.85 -18.36
N ARG A 37 32.62 -6.77 -19.14
CA ARG A 37 33.77 -6.09 -19.75
C ARG A 37 34.75 -5.53 -18.73
N LYS A 38 34.26 -5.21 -17.53
CA LYS A 38 35.05 -4.67 -16.42
C LYS A 38 35.46 -5.72 -15.38
N HIS A 39 35.15 -7.00 -15.60
CA HIS A 39 35.42 -8.10 -14.67
C HIS A 39 34.83 -7.88 -13.26
N LYS A 40 33.63 -7.27 -13.20
CA LYS A 40 32.88 -6.98 -11.97
C LYS A 40 31.52 -7.69 -11.99
N THR A 41 31.51 -9.00 -12.23
CA THR A 41 30.26 -9.78 -12.29
C THR A 41 29.72 -10.14 -10.90
N SER A 42 30.57 -10.10 -9.87
CA SER A 42 30.20 -10.38 -8.47
C SER A 42 29.12 -9.45 -7.91
N ILE A 43 28.98 -8.24 -8.45
CA ILE A 43 27.99 -7.24 -8.03
C ILE A 43 26.62 -7.43 -8.70
N ILE A 44 26.51 -8.32 -9.69
CA ILE A 44 25.26 -8.55 -10.43
C ILE A 44 24.36 -9.48 -9.61
N PRO A 45 23.15 -9.05 -9.21
CA PRO A 45 22.18 -9.88 -8.49
C PRO A 45 21.78 -11.11 -9.31
N ALA A 46 21.44 -12.21 -8.63
CA ALA A 46 21.06 -13.46 -9.27
C ALA A 46 19.95 -13.29 -10.33
N LEU A 47 18.95 -12.45 -10.04
CA LEU A 47 17.81 -12.15 -10.93
C LEU A 47 18.23 -11.55 -12.28
N LEU A 48 19.37 -10.87 -12.34
CA LEU A 48 19.85 -10.22 -13.57
C LEU A 48 20.79 -11.10 -14.40
N ARG A 49 21.22 -12.26 -13.87
CA ARG A 49 22.17 -13.16 -14.53
C ARG A 49 21.55 -14.09 -15.56
N VAL A 50 20.23 -14.24 -15.56
CA VAL A 50 19.48 -15.19 -16.41
C VAL A 50 18.69 -14.44 -17.48
N ILE A 51 19.41 -13.76 -18.38
CA ILE A 51 18.83 -13.00 -19.49
C ILE A 51 19.51 -13.44 -20.80
N PRO A 52 18.78 -13.65 -21.92
CA PRO A 52 19.31 -14.25 -23.16
C PRO A 52 20.59 -13.61 -23.72
N ASP A 53 20.78 -12.31 -23.50
CA ASP A 53 21.87 -11.52 -24.08
C ASP A 53 23.02 -11.26 -23.10
N MET A 54 23.03 -11.93 -21.94
CA MET A 54 24.09 -11.80 -20.94
C MET A 54 25.06 -12.99 -20.98
N PRO A 55 26.39 -12.76 -21.02
CA PRO A 55 27.37 -13.84 -20.84
C PRO A 55 27.21 -14.53 -19.48
N THR A 56 27.62 -15.79 -19.37
CA THR A 56 27.64 -16.47 -18.07
C THR A 56 28.56 -15.74 -17.10
N ALA A 57 28.06 -15.42 -15.91
CA ALA A 57 28.86 -14.81 -14.85
C ALA A 57 29.91 -15.82 -14.33
N ASP A 58 31.16 -15.38 -14.28
CA ASP A 58 32.32 -16.15 -13.81
C ASP A 58 32.46 -16.18 -12.28
N GLN A 59 31.76 -15.30 -11.56
CA GLN A 59 31.78 -15.19 -10.09
C GLN A 59 30.37 -15.18 -9.51
N PRO A 60 30.09 -15.77 -8.33
CA PRO A 60 28.78 -15.71 -7.65
C PRO A 60 28.41 -14.28 -7.21
N TYR A 61 27.16 -14.04 -6.83
CA TYR A 61 26.73 -12.74 -6.30
C TYR A 61 27.26 -12.59 -4.86
N LEU A 62 28.16 -11.62 -4.63
CA LEU A 62 28.90 -11.50 -3.37
C LEU A 62 28.52 -10.28 -2.53
N GLU A 63 27.73 -9.32 -3.02
CA GLU A 63 27.47 -8.07 -2.29
C GLU A 63 26.80 -8.26 -0.92
N ASN A 64 26.05 -9.36 -0.73
CA ASN A 64 25.44 -9.66 0.58
C ASN A 64 26.46 -10.13 1.63
N LEU A 65 27.60 -10.70 1.19
CA LEU A 65 28.64 -11.26 2.06
C LEU A 65 29.85 -10.33 2.15
N TYR A 66 30.26 -9.79 1.01
CA TYR A 66 31.41 -8.92 0.83
C TYR A 66 30.97 -7.68 0.03
N PRO A 67 30.36 -6.69 0.68
CA PRO A 67 29.87 -5.51 -0.01
C PRO A 67 31.02 -4.70 -0.63
N THR A 68 30.86 -4.26 -1.88
CA THR A 68 31.86 -3.43 -2.55
C THR A 68 31.97 -2.07 -1.83
N PRO A 69 33.18 -1.56 -1.52
CA PRO A 69 33.35 -0.25 -0.91
C PRO A 69 32.69 0.86 -1.72
N LYS A 70 32.04 1.79 -1.02
CA LYS A 70 31.28 2.90 -1.61
C LYS A 70 32.13 3.75 -2.57
N GLU A 71 33.39 4.01 -2.21
CA GLU A 71 34.33 4.80 -3.01
C GLU A 71 34.66 4.13 -4.36
N GLU A 72 34.52 2.81 -4.45
CA GLU A 72 34.70 2.03 -5.67
C GLU A 72 33.39 1.84 -6.44
N LEU A 73 32.28 1.63 -5.72
CA LEU A 73 30.98 1.33 -6.30
C LEU A 73 30.35 2.54 -6.99
N GLN A 74 30.35 3.71 -6.35
CA GLN A 74 29.65 4.90 -6.87
C GLN A 74 30.20 5.40 -8.21
N PRO A 75 31.53 5.52 -8.43
CA PRO A 75 32.08 5.85 -9.73
C PRO A 75 31.63 4.86 -10.81
N PHE A 76 31.69 3.57 -10.49
CA PHE A 76 31.37 2.50 -11.42
C PHE A 76 29.91 2.53 -11.87
N ILE A 77 28.97 2.63 -10.93
CA ILE A 77 27.54 2.72 -11.26
C ILE A 77 27.17 4.06 -11.90
N GLN A 78 27.88 5.16 -11.60
CA GLN A 78 27.63 6.45 -12.24
C GLN A 78 28.07 6.40 -13.71
N THR A 79 29.27 5.87 -14.00
CA THR A 79 29.70 5.65 -15.39
C THR A 79 28.73 4.74 -16.14
N TRP A 80 28.24 3.67 -15.49
CA TRP A 80 27.35 2.70 -16.11
C TRP A 80 25.88 3.16 -16.24
N LEU A 81 25.22 3.35 -15.10
CA LEU A 81 23.77 3.54 -15.03
C LEU A 81 23.35 4.98 -15.31
N TYR A 82 24.24 5.96 -15.17
CA TYR A 82 23.97 7.35 -15.58
C TYR A 82 24.43 7.59 -17.02
N PHE A 83 25.74 7.55 -17.28
CA PHE A 83 26.28 7.88 -18.61
C PHE A 83 26.06 6.79 -19.65
N GLY A 84 26.20 5.51 -19.28
CA GLY A 84 25.91 4.41 -20.20
C GLY A 84 24.44 4.32 -20.60
N MET A 85 23.52 4.70 -19.71
CA MET A 85 22.09 4.77 -20.01
C MET A 85 21.75 5.93 -20.95
N LEU A 86 22.38 7.10 -20.74
CA LEU A 86 22.29 8.23 -21.67
C LEU A 86 22.81 7.88 -23.06
N ALA A 87 23.98 7.26 -23.13
CA ALA A 87 24.58 6.81 -24.37
C ALA A 87 23.69 5.77 -25.08
N GLU A 88 23.04 4.88 -24.33
CA GLU A 88 22.06 3.93 -24.87
C GLU A 88 20.90 4.67 -25.52
N LEU A 89 20.27 5.60 -24.81
CA LEU A 89 19.12 6.35 -25.32
C LEU A 89 19.45 7.19 -26.56
N LEU A 90 20.65 7.76 -26.61
CA LEU A 90 21.15 8.52 -27.75
C LEU A 90 21.68 7.64 -28.88
N GLY A 91 21.55 6.31 -28.80
CA GLY A 91 21.98 5.39 -29.85
C GLY A 91 23.50 5.32 -30.04
N LEU A 92 24.28 5.74 -29.05
CA LEU A 92 25.75 5.79 -29.08
C LEU A 92 26.39 4.44 -28.71
N ASN A 93 25.61 3.53 -28.12
CA ASN A 93 26.07 2.19 -27.76
C ASN A 93 25.99 1.22 -28.94
N GLU A 94 26.78 0.14 -28.85
CA GLU A 94 26.47 -1.09 -29.58
C GLU A 94 25.10 -1.62 -29.18
N ILE A 95 24.25 -1.88 -30.17
CA ILE A 95 22.93 -2.48 -29.97
C ILE A 95 22.98 -4.02 -30.09
N ALA A 96 23.99 -4.53 -30.79
CA ALA A 96 24.37 -5.93 -30.86
C ALA A 96 25.89 -6.00 -31.14
N PRO A 97 26.55 -7.16 -31.01
CA PRO A 97 27.97 -7.29 -31.33
C PRO A 97 28.29 -6.73 -32.71
N ASP A 98 29.19 -5.74 -32.77
CA ASP A 98 29.61 -5.01 -33.98
C ASP A 98 28.49 -4.26 -34.74
N VAL A 99 27.32 -4.04 -34.11
CA VAL A 99 26.20 -3.29 -34.71
C VAL A 99 25.96 -1.99 -33.94
N ARG A 100 26.02 -0.86 -34.65
CA ARG A 100 25.81 0.49 -34.10
C ARG A 100 24.83 1.28 -34.96
N LEU A 101 24.06 2.17 -34.32
CA LEU A 101 23.25 3.18 -35.01
C LEU A 101 24.09 4.39 -35.45
N VAL A 102 25.13 4.69 -34.67
CA VAL A 102 26.07 5.79 -34.90
C VAL A 102 27.47 5.22 -35.05
N GLU A 103 28.19 5.66 -36.08
CA GLU A 103 29.57 5.27 -36.36
C GLU A 103 30.47 5.42 -35.11
N GLU A 104 31.35 4.44 -34.88
CA GLU A 104 32.10 4.29 -33.62
C GLU A 104 32.91 5.55 -33.24
N SER A 105 33.56 6.18 -34.23
CA SER A 105 34.36 7.39 -34.00
C SER A 105 33.50 8.58 -33.57
N ALA A 106 32.34 8.77 -34.20
CA ALA A 106 31.37 9.80 -33.85
C ALA A 106 30.75 9.52 -32.48
N ALA A 107 30.38 8.26 -32.20
CA ALA A 107 29.84 7.84 -30.92
C ALA A 107 30.81 8.12 -29.76
N LYS A 108 32.10 7.80 -29.92
CA LYS A 108 33.15 8.10 -28.93
C LYS A 108 33.31 9.60 -28.68
N GLU A 109 33.26 10.41 -29.74
CA GLU A 109 33.34 11.86 -29.62
C GLU A 109 32.12 12.44 -28.88
N GLU A 110 30.91 11.99 -29.23
CA GLU A 110 29.67 12.39 -28.57
C GLU A 110 29.65 11.96 -27.09
N ILE A 111 30.05 10.74 -26.76
CA ILE A 111 30.16 10.27 -25.36
C ILE A 111 31.10 11.17 -24.55
N SER A 112 32.26 11.53 -25.11
CA SER A 112 33.19 12.45 -24.44
C SER A 112 32.61 13.85 -24.23
N LYS A 113 31.76 14.33 -25.15
CA LYS A 113 31.01 15.58 -25.00
C LYS A 113 29.96 15.48 -23.90
N LEU A 114 29.25 14.35 -23.76
CA LEU A 114 28.25 14.14 -22.71
C LEU A 114 28.84 14.36 -21.30
N HIS A 115 30.03 13.81 -21.02
CA HIS A 115 30.69 13.98 -19.71
C HIS A 115 30.99 15.46 -19.40
N LYS A 116 31.31 16.27 -20.41
CA LYS A 116 31.60 17.70 -20.25
C LYS A 116 30.33 18.55 -20.17
N GLN A 117 29.33 18.25 -20.98
CA GLN A 117 28.05 18.96 -21.03
C GLN A 117 27.22 18.78 -19.75
N LEU A 118 27.34 17.60 -19.14
CA LEU A 118 26.57 17.23 -17.96
C LEU A 118 27.33 17.45 -16.64
N THR A 119 28.41 18.23 -16.68
CA THR A 119 29.16 18.64 -15.49
C THR A 119 29.31 20.15 -15.41
N ARG A 120 29.36 20.67 -14.18
CA ARG A 120 29.73 22.06 -13.90
C ARG A 120 30.55 22.16 -12.63
N GLU A 121 31.30 23.25 -12.48
CA GLU A 121 32.03 23.56 -11.27
C GLU A 121 31.15 24.34 -10.30
N GLU A 122 31.02 23.85 -9.06
CA GLU A 122 30.25 24.51 -8.00
C GLU A 122 30.98 24.35 -6.67
N ASN A 123 31.31 25.45 -5.99
CA ASN A 123 32.05 25.47 -4.72
C ASN A 123 33.37 24.67 -4.74
N GLY A 124 34.09 24.68 -5.88
CA GLY A 124 35.37 23.98 -6.04
C GLY A 124 35.25 22.46 -6.19
N ARG A 125 34.05 21.96 -6.53
CA ARG A 125 33.79 20.55 -6.85
C ARG A 125 33.05 20.45 -8.18
N THR A 126 33.38 19.43 -8.96
CA THR A 126 32.63 19.06 -10.16
C THR A 126 31.34 18.35 -9.78
N VAL A 127 30.21 18.89 -10.20
CA VAL A 127 28.86 18.34 -9.93
C VAL A 127 28.14 18.04 -11.24
N LEU A 128 27.17 17.12 -11.19
CA LEU A 128 26.31 16.79 -12.31
C LEU A 128 25.23 17.86 -12.55
N THR A 129 24.90 18.09 -13.82
CA THR A 129 23.77 18.88 -14.29
C THR A 129 22.98 18.09 -15.34
N ALA A 130 21.66 18.22 -15.33
CA ALA A 130 20.75 17.61 -16.29
C ALA A 130 19.96 18.63 -17.12
N THR A 131 20.22 19.93 -16.95
CA THR A 131 19.46 20.99 -17.63
C THR A 131 19.40 20.79 -19.14
N GLU A 132 20.51 20.34 -19.76
CA GLU A 132 20.56 20.09 -21.21
C GLU A 132 19.73 18.87 -21.64
N ILE A 133 19.64 17.83 -20.80
CA ILE A 133 18.91 16.58 -21.08
C ILE A 133 17.43 16.86 -21.35
N LEU A 134 16.86 17.86 -20.66
CA LEU A 134 15.45 18.24 -20.81
C LEU A 134 15.11 18.74 -22.22
N THR A 135 16.12 19.09 -23.02
CA THR A 135 15.95 19.56 -24.41
C THR A 135 16.14 18.45 -25.45
N TRP A 136 16.59 17.25 -25.06
CA TRP A 136 16.99 16.18 -25.98
C TRP A 136 15.84 15.33 -26.53
N GLY A 137 14.57 15.66 -26.24
CA GLY A 137 13.41 14.93 -26.76
C GLY A 137 13.43 14.72 -28.29
N PRO A 138 13.65 15.76 -29.11
CA PRO A 138 13.76 15.62 -30.56
C PRO A 138 14.94 14.75 -31.00
N LEU A 139 16.10 14.89 -30.36
CA LEU A 139 17.29 14.08 -30.66
C LEU A 139 17.04 12.61 -30.35
N PHE A 140 16.41 12.31 -29.21
CA PHE A 140 16.03 10.94 -28.86
C PHE A 140 15.13 10.31 -29.93
N LEU A 141 14.13 11.06 -30.40
CA LEU A 141 13.23 10.58 -31.46
C LEU A 141 13.99 10.30 -32.76
N GLU A 142 14.91 11.18 -33.16
CA GLU A 142 15.77 10.98 -34.34
C GLU A 142 16.60 9.69 -34.22
N ARG A 143 17.20 9.45 -33.05
CA ARG A 143 18.01 8.26 -32.78
C ARG A 143 17.18 6.97 -32.81
N VAL A 144 15.95 7.00 -32.30
CA VAL A 144 15.03 5.85 -32.39
C VAL A 144 14.64 5.57 -33.85
N GLN A 145 14.46 6.61 -34.67
CA GLN A 145 14.11 6.48 -36.10
C GLN A 145 15.25 5.89 -36.95
N MET A 146 16.50 5.95 -36.48
CA MET A 146 17.65 5.30 -37.14
C MET A 146 17.63 3.77 -37.02
N ALA A 147 16.89 3.21 -36.06
CA ALA A 147 16.81 1.76 -35.88
C ALA A 147 15.92 1.10 -36.95
N GLU A 148 16.34 -0.06 -37.47
CA GLU A 148 15.55 -0.84 -38.44
C GLU A 148 14.15 -1.17 -37.90
N ASN A 149 14.06 -1.52 -36.62
CA ASN A 149 12.81 -1.78 -35.91
C ASN A 149 12.69 -0.90 -34.66
N GLN A 150 11.87 0.14 -34.76
CA GLN A 150 11.65 1.13 -33.69
C GLN A 150 11.00 0.49 -32.45
N PHE A 151 10.09 -0.47 -32.63
CA PHE A 151 9.42 -1.14 -31.52
C PHE A 151 10.41 -2.01 -30.72
N GLU A 152 11.21 -2.83 -31.41
CA GLU A 152 12.26 -3.64 -30.76
C GLU A 152 13.31 -2.75 -30.08
N ARG A 153 13.66 -1.62 -30.69
CA ARG A 153 14.56 -0.64 -30.08
C ARG A 153 14.02 -0.11 -28.75
N LEU A 154 12.75 0.31 -28.72
CA LEU A 154 12.10 0.81 -27.50
C LEU A 154 11.97 -0.28 -26.44
N VAL A 155 11.65 -1.52 -26.83
CA VAL A 155 11.60 -2.68 -25.94
C VAL A 155 12.97 -2.92 -25.30
N TYR A 156 14.06 -2.88 -26.08
CA TYR A 156 15.41 -3.05 -25.55
C TYR A 156 15.80 -1.92 -24.58
N ILE A 157 15.48 -0.66 -24.90
CA ILE A 157 15.72 0.47 -23.99
C ILE A 157 14.98 0.26 -22.66
N LEU A 158 13.72 -0.18 -22.69
CA LEU A 158 12.95 -0.49 -21.49
C LEU A 158 13.56 -1.67 -20.69
N GLN A 159 14.13 -2.67 -21.36
CA GLN A 159 14.90 -3.73 -20.69
C GLN A 159 16.15 -3.19 -20.01
N CYS A 160 16.89 -2.26 -20.62
CA CYS A 160 18.03 -1.59 -19.99
C CYS A 160 17.59 -0.74 -18.78
N LEU A 161 16.49 -0.02 -18.89
CA LEU A 161 15.91 0.76 -17.78
C LEU A 161 15.48 -0.16 -16.62
N HIS A 162 14.81 -1.26 -16.91
CA HIS A 162 14.45 -2.27 -15.89
C HIS A 162 15.70 -2.86 -15.23
N TYR A 163 16.71 -3.21 -16.03
CA TYR A 163 17.99 -3.72 -15.53
C TYR A 163 18.67 -2.72 -14.59
N ALA A 164 18.75 -1.45 -14.98
CA ALA A 164 19.32 -0.39 -14.19
C ALA A 164 18.56 -0.18 -12.86
N MET A 165 17.23 -0.24 -12.90
CA MET A 165 16.39 -0.14 -11.71
C MET A 165 16.67 -1.29 -10.73
N VAL A 166 16.73 -2.53 -11.19
CA VAL A 166 17.03 -3.70 -10.33
C VAL A 166 18.45 -3.64 -9.76
N MET A 167 19.44 -3.24 -10.57
CA MET A 167 20.81 -3.02 -10.11
C MET A 167 20.87 -1.96 -9.00
N LEU A 168 20.21 -0.82 -9.20
CA LEU A 168 20.20 0.29 -8.24
C LEU A 168 19.52 -0.10 -6.92
N GLN A 169 18.44 -0.88 -6.98
CA GLN A 169 17.78 -1.41 -5.79
C GLN A 169 18.64 -2.41 -5.02
N SER A 170 19.49 -3.17 -5.72
CA SER A 170 20.33 -4.21 -5.10
C SER A 170 21.64 -3.69 -4.50
N THR A 171 22.01 -2.44 -4.81
CA THR A 171 23.26 -1.80 -4.34
C THR A 171 22.99 -0.65 -3.35
N GLN A 172 21.74 -0.52 -2.92
CA GLN A 172 21.23 0.69 -2.27
C GLN A 172 21.88 1.07 -0.95
N GLU A 173 22.38 0.11 -0.18
CA GLU A 173 22.95 0.37 1.16
C GLU A 173 24.35 1.00 1.07
N ASN A 174 25.01 0.87 -0.09
CA ASN A 174 26.40 1.30 -0.31
C ASN A 174 26.53 2.50 -1.26
N ILE A 175 25.45 3.26 -1.48
CA ILE A 175 25.42 4.42 -2.38
C ILE A 175 24.77 5.63 -1.68
N ASP A 176 25.34 6.81 -1.91
CA ASP A 176 24.82 8.09 -1.44
C ASP A 176 23.47 8.42 -2.08
N HIS A 177 22.61 9.02 -1.26
CA HIS A 177 21.28 9.48 -1.65
C HIS A 177 21.30 10.31 -2.94
N ALA A 178 22.21 11.30 -3.04
CA ALA A 178 22.32 12.18 -4.20
C ALA A 178 22.75 11.46 -5.50
N VAL A 179 23.56 10.40 -5.40
CA VAL A 179 24.02 9.60 -6.55
C VAL A 179 22.93 8.62 -6.97
N ARG A 180 22.28 7.96 -6.01
CA ARG A 180 21.16 7.05 -6.26
C ARG A 180 20.03 7.75 -7.00
N TYR A 181 19.58 8.90 -6.48
CA TYR A 181 18.43 9.59 -7.05
C TYR A 181 18.73 10.46 -8.25
N SER A 182 20.00 10.73 -8.60
CA SER A 182 20.32 11.27 -9.92
C SER A 182 20.12 10.21 -11.02
N ILE A 183 20.54 8.97 -10.78
CA ILE A 183 20.32 7.83 -11.69
C ILE A 183 18.83 7.51 -11.77
N ALA A 184 18.14 7.45 -10.62
CA ALA A 184 16.73 7.11 -10.59
C ALA A 184 15.84 8.18 -11.26
N ALA A 185 16.13 9.47 -11.06
CA ALA A 185 15.41 10.55 -11.73
C ALA A 185 15.58 10.47 -13.24
N LEU A 186 16.80 10.20 -13.70
CA LEU A 186 17.09 10.01 -15.11
C LEU A 186 16.29 8.82 -15.69
N GLY A 187 16.30 7.68 -15.00
CA GLY A 187 15.53 6.50 -15.38
C GLY A 187 14.02 6.75 -15.44
N GLU A 188 13.48 7.49 -14.47
CA GLU A 188 12.06 7.88 -14.41
C GLU A 188 11.69 8.82 -15.56
N LEU A 189 12.56 9.79 -15.91
CA LEU A 189 12.34 10.72 -17.01
C LEU A 189 12.11 9.96 -18.33
N PHE A 190 13.00 9.00 -18.61
CA PHE A 190 12.96 8.22 -19.84
C PHE A 190 11.83 7.20 -19.86
N THR A 191 11.61 6.51 -18.74
CA THR A 191 10.48 5.59 -18.58
C THR A 191 9.18 6.33 -18.84
N THR A 192 8.98 7.49 -18.20
CA THR A 192 7.78 8.33 -18.35
C THR A 192 7.61 8.79 -19.79
N GLY A 193 8.67 9.31 -20.42
CA GLY A 193 8.63 9.80 -21.80
C GLY A 193 8.26 8.71 -22.81
N ILE A 194 8.87 7.51 -22.70
CA ILE A 194 8.59 6.38 -23.60
C ILE A 194 7.13 5.91 -23.44
N TYR A 195 6.65 5.73 -22.20
CA TYR A 195 5.27 5.31 -21.96
C TYR A 195 4.23 6.37 -22.37
N ALA A 196 4.54 7.66 -22.20
CA ALA A 196 3.70 8.75 -22.65
C ALA A 196 3.59 8.76 -24.18
N ALA A 197 4.72 8.67 -24.90
CA ALA A 197 4.74 8.60 -26.35
C ALA A 197 3.98 7.37 -26.89
N ALA A 198 4.21 6.19 -26.30
CA ALA A 198 3.52 4.96 -26.67
C ALA A 198 2.00 5.02 -26.45
N SER A 199 1.56 5.69 -25.37
CA SER A 199 0.14 5.87 -25.06
C SER A 199 -0.54 6.87 -26.00
N SER A 200 0.19 7.87 -26.47
CA SER A 200 -0.31 8.90 -27.41
C SER A 200 -0.23 8.47 -28.89
N ALA A 201 0.52 7.41 -29.20
CA ALA A 201 0.65 6.89 -30.56
C ALA A 201 -0.70 6.39 -31.13
N GLN A 202 -0.85 6.47 -32.46
CA GLN A 202 -2.04 6.01 -33.18
C GLN A 202 -1.62 5.04 -34.30
N PRO A 203 -1.92 3.72 -34.18
CA PRO A 203 -2.58 3.06 -33.04
C PRO A 203 -1.69 3.04 -31.78
N ARG A 204 -2.31 2.86 -30.62
CA ARG A 204 -1.61 2.80 -29.33
C ARG A 204 -0.58 1.67 -29.33
N VAL A 205 0.64 1.98 -28.91
CA VAL A 205 1.70 0.97 -28.74
C VAL A 205 1.57 0.35 -27.35
N VAL A 206 1.57 -0.98 -27.29
CA VAL A 206 1.49 -1.75 -26.04
C VAL A 206 2.78 -2.55 -25.89
N PHE A 207 3.51 -2.30 -24.81
CA PHE A 207 4.73 -3.01 -24.49
C PHE A 207 4.44 -4.35 -23.77
N PRO A 208 5.40 -5.31 -23.78
CA PRO A 208 5.32 -6.53 -23.00
C PRO A 208 5.05 -6.27 -21.50
N ARG A 209 4.27 -7.15 -20.85
CA ARG A 209 3.83 -6.96 -19.47
C ARG A 209 4.99 -7.00 -18.48
N GLU A 210 6.03 -7.76 -18.80
CA GLU A 210 7.24 -7.92 -17.98
C GLU A 210 8.02 -6.61 -17.84
N LEU A 211 7.80 -5.66 -18.77
CA LEU A 211 8.41 -4.33 -18.76
C LEU A 211 7.51 -3.27 -18.12
N SER A 212 6.29 -3.64 -17.72
CA SER A 212 5.38 -2.76 -16.99
C SER A 212 5.83 -2.63 -15.53
N GLY A 213 5.70 -1.44 -14.94
CA GLY A 213 5.95 -1.23 -13.50
C GLY A 213 7.41 -0.97 -13.11
N ILE A 214 8.21 -0.34 -13.98
CA ILE A 214 9.54 0.15 -13.60
C ILE A 214 9.37 1.27 -12.56
N SER A 215 9.73 0.98 -11.31
CA SER A 215 9.55 1.89 -10.17
C SER A 215 10.88 2.47 -9.69
N TRP A 216 11.04 3.78 -9.86
CA TRP A 216 12.26 4.53 -9.53
C TRP A 216 12.21 5.23 -8.17
N TYR A 217 11.04 5.28 -7.53
CA TYR A 217 10.82 6.03 -6.28
C TYR A 217 11.14 5.25 -5.01
N LYS A 218 11.45 3.94 -5.12
CA LYS A 218 11.63 3.04 -3.98
C LYS A 218 12.62 3.64 -2.97
N ASP A 219 12.19 3.73 -1.71
CA ASP A 219 12.91 4.30 -0.56
C ASP A 219 13.27 5.78 -0.66
N TYR A 220 12.68 6.54 -1.60
CA TYR A 220 12.92 7.98 -1.69
C TYR A 220 12.40 8.71 -0.46
N ILE A 221 11.19 8.34 -0.03
CA ILE A 221 10.60 8.73 1.24
C ILE A 221 10.48 7.47 2.11
N CYS A 222 11.51 7.17 2.90
CA CYS A 222 11.55 6.01 3.80
C CYS A 222 11.51 6.42 5.29
N PRO A 223 10.99 5.55 6.18
CA PRO A 223 11.02 5.78 7.63
C PRO A 223 12.43 6.09 8.16
N GLY A 224 12.58 7.20 8.89
CA GLY A 224 13.86 7.65 9.43
C GLY A 224 14.83 8.25 8.41
N GLY A 225 14.45 8.28 7.12
CA GLY A 225 15.25 8.81 6.03
C GLY A 225 15.40 10.34 6.06
N VAL A 226 16.30 10.86 5.22
CA VAL A 226 16.61 12.29 5.14
C VAL A 226 15.40 13.10 4.67
N VAL A 227 14.69 12.62 3.64
CA VAL A 227 13.50 13.29 3.10
C VAL A 227 12.35 13.32 4.12
N GLU A 228 12.07 12.20 4.80
CA GLU A 228 11.03 12.13 5.84
C GLU A 228 11.35 13.11 6.99
N LYS A 229 12.59 13.11 7.50
CA LYS A 229 13.02 14.05 8.55
C LYS A 229 12.81 15.51 8.13
N LYS A 230 13.15 15.86 6.89
CA LYS A 230 12.93 17.20 6.33
C LYS A 230 11.44 17.54 6.22
N MET A 231 10.61 16.61 5.79
CA MET A 231 9.16 16.84 5.74
C MET A 231 8.60 17.08 7.15
N LEU A 232 8.95 16.22 8.12
CA LEU A 232 8.52 16.37 9.51
C LEU A 232 8.95 17.72 10.11
N SER A 233 10.17 18.18 9.86
CA SER A 233 10.63 19.49 10.34
C SER A 233 9.92 20.68 9.69
N ASN A 234 9.20 20.47 8.59
CA ASN A 234 8.44 21.49 7.85
C ASN A 234 6.91 21.36 8.08
N GLY A 235 6.51 20.72 9.18
CA GLY A 235 5.11 20.66 9.62
C GLY A 235 4.26 19.56 8.96
N TRP A 236 4.88 18.62 8.23
CA TRP A 236 4.18 17.43 7.77
C TRP A 236 3.98 16.43 8.91
N CYS A 237 2.87 15.71 8.93
CA CYS A 237 2.65 14.64 9.91
C CYS A 237 2.99 13.24 9.37
N PRO A 238 3.24 12.24 10.25
CA PRO A 238 3.54 10.87 9.82
C PRO A 238 2.51 10.27 8.87
N SER A 239 1.22 10.59 9.05
CA SER A 239 0.16 10.04 8.19
C SER A 239 0.06 10.67 6.81
N GLU A 240 0.45 11.93 6.67
CA GLU A 240 0.52 12.58 5.37
C GLU A 240 1.68 12.04 4.55
N ILE A 241 2.84 11.85 5.21
CA ILE A 241 4.02 11.24 4.59
C ILE A 241 3.72 9.79 4.18
N GLU A 242 3.08 9.01 5.06
CA GLU A 242 2.66 7.64 4.74
C GLU A 242 1.71 7.59 3.53
N LYS A 243 0.76 8.53 3.45
CA LYS A 243 -0.17 8.65 2.31
C LYS A 243 0.61 8.87 1.00
N ILE A 244 1.54 9.82 1.00
CA ILE A 244 2.37 10.14 -0.16
C ILE A 244 3.15 8.91 -0.62
N ARG A 245 3.90 8.26 0.28
CA ARG A 245 4.73 7.10 -0.09
C ARG A 245 3.93 5.85 -0.47
N SER A 246 2.68 5.74 0.01
CA SER A 246 1.79 4.60 -0.31
C SER A 246 0.98 4.79 -1.59
N GLN A 247 0.59 6.02 -1.93
CA GLN A 247 -0.30 6.28 -3.07
C GLN A 247 0.42 6.83 -4.31
N LEU A 248 1.43 7.68 -4.13
CA LEU A 248 2.20 8.18 -5.27
C LEU A 248 3.19 7.11 -5.72
N GLN A 249 3.36 7.00 -7.02
CA GLN A 249 4.24 6.00 -7.63
C GLN A 249 5.35 6.67 -8.44
N GLY A 250 5.43 8.00 -8.45
CA GLY A 250 6.36 8.77 -9.26
C GLY A 250 7.42 9.44 -8.41
N LEU A 251 8.68 9.22 -8.74
CA LEU A 251 9.82 9.85 -8.06
C LEU A 251 9.75 11.38 -8.20
N TYR A 252 9.39 11.89 -9.38
CA TYR A 252 9.17 13.33 -9.59
C TYR A 252 8.04 13.88 -8.72
N THR A 253 6.92 13.17 -8.63
CA THR A 253 5.78 13.58 -7.81
C THR A 253 6.13 13.57 -6.34
N MET A 254 6.82 12.53 -5.84
CA MET A 254 7.28 12.46 -4.45
C MET A 254 8.27 13.57 -4.13
N HIS A 255 9.23 13.83 -5.01
CA HIS A 255 10.18 14.93 -4.86
C HIS A 255 9.43 16.26 -4.77
N TYR A 256 8.63 16.59 -5.79
CA TYR A 256 7.86 17.83 -5.84
C TYR A 256 7.01 18.04 -4.59
N THR A 257 6.29 17.00 -4.15
CA THR A 257 5.45 17.04 -2.95
C THR A 257 6.28 17.26 -1.68
N SER A 258 7.45 16.62 -1.57
CA SER A 258 8.35 16.78 -0.42
C SER A 258 8.96 18.18 -0.30
N GLN A 259 8.89 19.00 -1.36
CA GLN A 259 9.35 20.38 -1.39
C GLN A 259 8.24 21.41 -1.13
N LEU A 260 6.98 20.99 -1.05
CA LEU A 260 5.86 21.90 -0.76
C LEU A 260 5.88 22.38 0.69
N LYS A 261 5.84 23.70 0.88
CA LYS A 261 5.60 24.31 2.19
C LYS A 261 4.16 24.04 2.65
N LYS A 262 4.02 23.74 3.94
CA LYS A 262 2.70 23.63 4.58
C LYS A 262 2.10 25.02 4.76
N PRO A 263 0.79 25.22 4.45
CA PRO A 263 0.12 26.49 4.72
C PRO A 263 -0.14 26.70 6.21
N THR A 264 -0.19 25.62 6.99
CA THR A 264 -0.56 25.63 8.41
C THR A 264 0.50 24.90 9.27
N PRO A 265 1.78 25.32 9.25
CA PRO A 265 2.85 24.65 9.99
C PRO A 265 2.69 24.73 11.51
N TRP A 266 1.77 25.55 12.01
CA TRP A 266 1.46 25.71 13.43
C TRP A 266 0.43 24.70 13.97
N LEU A 267 -0.20 23.87 13.11
CA LEU A 267 -1.12 22.84 13.58
C LEU A 267 -0.35 21.75 14.35
N ASP A 268 -0.89 21.34 15.50
CA ASP A 268 -0.28 20.27 16.29
C ASP A 268 -0.55 18.90 15.67
N HIS A 269 0.53 18.25 15.25
CA HIS A 269 0.53 16.91 14.68
C HIS A 269 1.16 15.85 15.60
N SER A 270 1.46 16.20 16.86
CA SER A 270 2.14 15.33 17.82
C SER A 270 1.43 14.00 18.09
N SER A 271 0.10 13.98 17.97
CA SER A 271 -0.74 12.79 18.20
C SER A 271 -1.03 11.98 16.93
N CYS A 272 -0.47 12.35 15.77
CA CYS A 272 -0.72 11.65 14.51
C CYS A 272 0.05 10.32 14.41
N GLY A 273 -0.63 9.25 13.99
CA GLY A 273 -0.01 7.97 13.64
C GLY A 273 0.32 7.86 12.14
N LYS A 274 0.71 6.66 11.68
CA LYS A 274 0.93 6.41 10.24
C LYS A 274 -0.37 6.36 9.44
N THR A 275 -1.42 5.77 9.99
CA THR A 275 -2.70 5.57 9.28
C THR A 275 -3.75 6.64 9.60
N PHE A 276 -3.52 7.51 10.58
CA PHE A 276 -4.47 8.55 10.97
C PHE A 276 -3.78 9.89 11.26
N CYS A 277 -4.44 10.98 10.84
CA CYS A 277 -4.05 12.35 11.17
C CYS A 277 -5.10 12.91 12.13
N ASP A 278 -4.68 13.28 13.34
CA ASP A 278 -5.60 13.73 14.41
C ASP A 278 -5.83 15.26 14.39
N ALA A 279 -4.95 16.04 13.74
CA ALA A 279 -5.00 17.51 13.72
C ALA A 279 -6.28 18.11 13.11
N PHE A 280 -7.01 17.34 12.30
CA PHE A 280 -8.27 17.76 11.68
C PHE A 280 -9.49 17.06 12.27
N ARG A 281 -9.30 16.32 13.37
CA ARG A 281 -10.39 15.67 14.10
C ARG A 281 -11.10 16.71 14.96
N ILE A 282 -12.43 16.65 14.93
CA ILE A 282 -13.27 17.57 15.68
C ILE A 282 -13.79 16.84 16.91
N ASP A 283 -13.64 17.48 18.06
CA ASP A 283 -14.42 17.16 19.24
C ASP A 283 -15.75 17.92 19.19
N VAL A 284 -16.81 17.19 18.88
CA VAL A 284 -18.17 17.72 18.72
C VAL A 284 -18.65 18.44 19.99
N SER A 285 -18.16 18.04 21.17
CA SER A 285 -18.60 18.62 22.44
C SER A 285 -18.03 20.02 22.71
N THR A 286 -16.88 20.34 22.13
CA THR A 286 -16.16 21.62 22.34
C THR A 286 -16.13 22.50 21.10
N TYR A 287 -16.47 21.95 19.94
CA TYR A 287 -16.43 22.64 18.66
C TYR A 287 -17.42 23.80 18.58
N LYS A 288 -16.96 24.92 18.01
CA LYS A 288 -17.77 26.11 17.73
C LYS A 288 -17.58 26.57 16.28
N PRO A 289 -18.64 27.04 15.61
CA PRO A 289 -18.52 27.69 14.31
C PRO A 289 -17.58 28.91 14.40
N VAL A 290 -16.80 29.16 13.35
CA VAL A 290 -15.79 30.21 13.32
C VAL A 290 -16.20 31.31 12.34
N HIS A 291 -15.93 32.57 12.69
CA HIS A 291 -16.14 33.70 11.79
C HIS A 291 -15.05 33.76 10.71
N VAL A 292 -15.29 34.50 9.62
CA VAL A 292 -14.31 34.65 8.52
C VAL A 292 -13.03 35.34 8.98
N HIS A 293 -13.15 36.29 9.91
CA HIS A 293 -12.04 37.10 10.41
C HIS A 293 -11.98 37.04 11.94
N ASP A 294 -10.77 37.02 12.47
CA ASP A 294 -10.53 37.15 13.91
C ASP A 294 -11.11 38.48 14.43
N GLY A 295 -11.84 38.41 15.55
CA GLY A 295 -12.50 39.56 16.15
C GLY A 295 -13.86 39.93 15.55
N CYS A 296 -14.34 39.23 14.52
CA CYS A 296 -15.72 39.38 14.04
C CYS A 296 -16.69 38.69 15.02
N GLY A 297 -17.75 39.41 15.42
CA GLY A 297 -18.81 38.90 16.30
C GLY A 297 -20.21 39.09 15.71
N CYS A 298 -20.36 38.93 14.39
CA CYS A 298 -21.66 39.06 13.74
C CYS A 298 -22.69 38.03 14.28
N GLU A 299 -23.97 38.31 14.11
CA GLU A 299 -25.00 37.35 14.49
C GLU A 299 -24.96 36.08 13.63
N PHE A 300 -25.61 35.05 14.14
CA PHE A 300 -25.84 33.78 13.44
C PHE A 300 -27.15 33.87 12.68
N ILE A 301 -27.14 33.41 11.44
CA ILE A 301 -28.34 33.28 10.62
C ILE A 301 -28.73 31.81 10.64
N GLU A 302 -29.97 31.54 11.04
CA GLU A 302 -30.53 30.19 11.23
C GLU A 302 -31.49 29.83 10.09
N ALA A 303 -31.37 28.60 9.59
CA ALA A 303 -32.29 28.04 8.61
C ALA A 303 -33.53 27.52 9.32
N ASP A 304 -34.73 27.78 8.79
CA ASP A 304 -36.01 27.37 9.39
C ASP A 304 -36.07 25.85 9.65
N PRO A 305 -35.95 25.41 10.92
CA PRO A 305 -35.88 23.98 11.24
C PRO A 305 -37.20 23.27 10.98
N ALA A 306 -38.33 23.95 11.21
CA ALA A 306 -39.66 23.36 11.01
C ALA A 306 -39.91 23.08 9.53
N LYS A 307 -39.52 24.01 8.65
CA LYS A 307 -39.64 23.81 7.20
C LYS A 307 -38.73 22.70 6.70
N MET A 308 -37.48 22.63 7.16
CA MET A 308 -36.55 21.55 6.79
C MET A 308 -37.07 20.17 7.20
N VAL A 309 -37.51 20.03 8.46
CA VAL A 309 -38.08 18.79 8.97
C VAL A 309 -39.35 18.42 8.21
N GLY A 310 -40.19 19.40 7.88
CA GLY A 310 -41.37 19.22 7.05
C GLY A 310 -41.05 18.64 5.67
N ILE A 311 -40.05 19.18 4.97
CA ILE A 311 -39.61 18.67 3.65
C ILE A 311 -39.13 17.22 3.78
N LEU A 312 -38.24 16.94 4.75
CA LEU A 312 -37.66 15.61 4.90
C LEU A 312 -38.71 14.54 5.28
N ARG A 313 -39.65 14.86 6.17
CA ARG A 313 -40.64 13.89 6.65
C ARG A 313 -41.83 13.72 5.72
N ASN A 314 -42.25 14.78 5.01
CA ASN A 314 -43.50 14.77 4.26
C ASN A 314 -43.32 14.56 2.75
N THR A 315 -42.10 14.66 2.22
CA THR A 315 -41.81 14.47 0.79
C THR A 315 -40.61 13.55 0.61
N ASP A 316 -40.33 13.16 -0.64
CA ASP A 316 -39.12 12.43 -1.04
C ASP A 316 -37.95 13.37 -1.42
N GLY A 317 -38.14 14.69 -1.33
CA GLY A 317 -37.17 15.72 -1.69
C GLY A 317 -36.13 16.02 -0.61
N PHE A 318 -35.34 17.08 -0.80
CA PHE A 318 -34.38 17.55 0.21
C PHE A 318 -34.37 19.08 0.26
N PRO A 319 -34.00 19.69 1.41
CA PRO A 319 -34.04 21.14 1.57
C PRO A 319 -32.86 21.81 0.85
N LEU A 320 -33.14 22.93 0.19
CA LEU A 320 -32.17 23.89 -0.33
C LEU A 320 -32.30 25.21 0.41
N VAL A 321 -31.23 26.00 0.38
CA VAL A 321 -31.21 27.35 0.92
C VAL A 321 -31.01 28.36 -0.21
N ARG A 322 -31.85 29.39 -0.24
CA ARG A 322 -31.63 30.59 -1.04
C ARG A 322 -31.19 31.74 -0.14
N VAL A 323 -30.10 32.39 -0.52
CA VAL A 323 -29.60 33.58 0.16
C VAL A 323 -30.30 34.80 -0.44
N GLU A 324 -30.85 35.65 0.41
CA GLU A 324 -31.61 36.86 0.05
C GLU A 324 -31.02 38.09 0.76
N GLY A 325 -31.24 39.27 0.18
CA GLY A 325 -30.81 40.55 0.74
C GLY A 325 -29.36 40.93 0.44
N ASP A 326 -28.98 42.15 0.84
CA ASP A 326 -27.63 42.67 0.72
C ASP A 326 -26.77 42.25 1.93
N LEU A 327 -25.45 42.52 1.89
CA LEU A 327 -24.51 42.15 2.96
C LEU A 327 -24.96 42.57 4.37
N ASP A 328 -25.70 43.67 4.49
CA ASP A 328 -26.16 44.24 5.76
C ASP A 328 -27.55 43.72 6.23
N ASP A 329 -28.35 43.09 5.35
CA ASP A 329 -29.67 42.49 5.68
C ASP A 329 -29.79 41.06 5.09
N LEU A 330 -28.70 40.30 5.20
CA LEU A 330 -28.60 38.95 4.64
C LEU A 330 -29.57 37.99 5.35
N LYS A 331 -30.41 37.30 4.58
CA LYS A 331 -31.39 36.31 5.06
C LYS A 331 -31.27 35.01 4.28
N ILE A 332 -31.77 33.92 4.86
CA ILE A 332 -31.85 32.64 4.18
C ILE A 332 -33.29 32.11 4.17
N ALA A 333 -33.72 31.62 3.01
CA ALA A 333 -35.01 30.95 2.84
C ALA A 333 -34.79 29.48 2.54
N VAL A 334 -35.46 28.60 3.31
CA VAL A 334 -35.46 27.15 3.06
C VAL A 334 -36.49 26.83 1.99
N GLU A 335 -36.13 26.02 1.00
CA GLU A 335 -36.98 25.58 -0.12
C GLU A 335 -36.87 24.06 -0.30
N GLU A 336 -37.88 23.42 -0.90
CA GLU A 336 -37.75 22.04 -1.35
C GLU A 336 -37.04 22.01 -2.71
N PHE A 337 -36.17 21.03 -2.93
CA PHE A 337 -35.61 20.78 -4.25
C PHE A 337 -36.69 20.28 -5.22
N GLU A 338 -36.82 20.97 -6.36
CA GLU A 338 -37.65 20.56 -7.49
C GLU A 338 -36.78 20.25 -8.72
N ASP A 339 -37.19 19.28 -9.53
CA ASP A 339 -36.46 18.93 -10.75
C ASP A 339 -36.38 20.13 -11.71
N GLY A 340 -35.17 20.45 -12.17
CA GLY A 340 -34.88 21.62 -13.02
C GLY A 340 -34.29 22.81 -12.26
N VAL A 341 -34.34 22.81 -10.93
CA VAL A 341 -33.69 23.84 -10.11
C VAL A 341 -32.17 23.62 -10.05
N SER A 342 -31.40 24.64 -10.42
CA SER A 342 -29.94 24.64 -10.32
C SER A 342 -29.48 25.10 -8.93
N TYR A 343 -28.52 24.38 -8.35
CA TYR A 343 -27.92 24.71 -7.06
C TYR A 343 -26.47 24.24 -6.97
N VAL A 344 -25.75 24.81 -6.00
CA VAL A 344 -24.39 24.43 -5.63
C VAL A 344 -24.40 23.71 -4.29
N ALA A 345 -23.79 22.54 -4.22
CA ALA A 345 -23.57 21.82 -2.96
C ALA A 345 -22.15 22.07 -2.45
N LEU A 346 -22.02 22.38 -1.17
CA LEU A 346 -20.70 22.55 -0.54
C LEU A 346 -20.18 21.21 -0.04
N SER A 347 -18.92 20.92 -0.37
CA SER A 347 -18.13 19.84 0.22
C SER A 347 -17.03 20.47 1.07
N HIS A 348 -17.13 20.38 2.39
CA HIS A 348 -16.34 21.22 3.27
C HIS A 348 -15.77 20.46 4.47
N VAL A 349 -14.65 20.94 4.99
CA VAL A 349 -14.02 20.36 6.18
C VAL A 349 -14.56 21.08 7.42
N TRP A 350 -15.42 20.42 8.21
CA TRP A 350 -15.99 21.04 9.42
C TRP A 350 -14.91 21.63 10.36
N ALA A 351 -13.71 21.05 10.41
CA ALA A 351 -12.62 21.52 11.27
C ALA A 351 -12.13 22.92 10.89
N ASN A 352 -12.59 23.44 9.75
CA ASN A 352 -12.33 24.79 9.28
C ASN A 352 -13.41 25.81 9.69
N GLY A 353 -14.34 25.41 10.58
CA GLY A 353 -15.25 26.34 11.25
C GLY A 353 -16.63 26.52 10.60
N LEU A 354 -16.98 25.70 9.60
CA LEU A 354 -18.26 25.76 8.88
C LEU A 354 -19.30 24.70 9.31
N GLY A 355 -18.95 23.83 10.26
CA GLY A 355 -19.93 22.97 10.96
C GLY A 355 -20.68 23.73 12.05
N ASN A 356 -21.82 23.20 12.52
CA ASN A 356 -22.50 23.60 13.76
C ASN A 356 -23.27 22.40 14.35
N PRO A 357 -22.87 21.85 15.52
CA PRO A 357 -23.50 20.66 16.08
C PRO A 357 -24.78 20.94 16.88
N THR A 358 -25.05 22.20 17.22
CA THR A 358 -26.14 22.57 18.15
C THR A 358 -27.35 23.21 17.47
N SER A 359 -27.15 23.84 16.31
CA SER A 359 -28.22 24.52 15.57
C SER A 359 -27.93 24.55 14.07
N ASN A 360 -28.97 24.70 13.26
CA ASN A 360 -28.83 24.83 11.80
C ASN A 360 -28.52 26.28 11.39
N SER A 361 -27.41 26.81 11.90
CA SER A 361 -27.05 28.22 11.71
C SER A 361 -25.56 28.44 11.52
N LEU A 362 -25.21 29.54 10.84
CA LEU A 362 -23.83 29.99 10.63
C LEU A 362 -23.67 31.50 10.85
N PRO A 363 -22.47 31.98 11.20
CA PRO A 363 -22.20 33.42 11.26
C PRO A 363 -22.53 34.12 9.95
N ARG A 364 -23.17 35.30 10.00
CA ARG A 364 -23.52 36.11 8.82
C ARG A 364 -22.35 36.32 7.85
N CYS A 365 -21.14 36.56 8.37
CA CYS A 365 -19.94 36.72 7.56
C CYS A 365 -19.59 35.48 6.72
N GLN A 366 -19.85 34.27 7.23
CA GLN A 366 -19.61 33.03 6.49
C GLN A 366 -20.62 32.84 5.37
N ILE A 367 -21.90 33.12 5.63
CA ILE A 367 -22.94 33.05 4.59
C ILE A 367 -22.66 34.06 3.48
N ALA A 368 -22.30 35.29 3.83
CA ALA A 368 -21.89 36.32 2.85
C ALA A 368 -20.69 35.86 2.00
N ARG A 369 -19.67 35.27 2.63
CA ARG A 369 -18.49 34.70 1.93
C ARG A 369 -18.89 33.58 0.97
N ILE A 370 -19.72 32.64 1.43
CA ILE A 370 -20.19 31.51 0.62
C ILE A 370 -21.03 32.01 -0.56
N SER A 371 -21.93 32.97 -0.34
CA SER A 371 -22.74 33.58 -1.41
C SER A 371 -21.85 34.14 -2.50
N LYS A 372 -20.81 34.91 -2.13
CA LYS A 372 -19.83 35.44 -3.09
C LYS A 372 -19.13 34.33 -3.88
N PHE A 373 -18.65 33.28 -3.22
CA PHE A 373 -18.00 32.18 -3.91
C PHE A 373 -18.92 31.50 -4.92
N ILE A 374 -20.20 31.35 -4.58
CA ILE A 374 -21.20 30.75 -5.49
C ILE A 374 -21.52 31.69 -6.65
N ASP A 375 -21.62 33.00 -6.41
CA ASP A 375 -21.86 34.00 -7.46
C ASP A 375 -20.72 34.07 -8.49
N ASP A 376 -19.48 33.83 -8.03
CA ASP A 376 -18.28 33.82 -8.87
C ASP A 376 -18.15 32.53 -9.73
N LEU A 377 -18.98 31.50 -9.48
CA LEU A 377 -18.96 30.26 -10.26
C LEU A 377 -19.63 30.42 -11.64
N PRO A 378 -19.25 29.59 -12.64
CA PRO A 378 -19.95 29.54 -13.92
C PRO A 378 -21.43 29.21 -13.73
N LYS A 379 -22.31 30.11 -14.19
CA LYS A 379 -23.78 29.94 -14.10
C LYS A 379 -24.29 28.91 -15.10
N ALA A 380 -25.39 28.25 -14.74
CA ALA A 380 -26.09 27.36 -15.66
C ALA A 380 -26.67 28.16 -16.84
N PRO A 381 -26.64 27.63 -18.08
CA PRO A 381 -27.22 28.32 -19.24
C PRO A 381 -28.70 28.65 -19.01
N GLY A 382 -29.06 29.94 -19.09
CA GLY A 382 -30.44 30.40 -18.95
C GLY A 382 -30.93 30.61 -17.51
N SER A 383 -30.11 30.43 -16.47
CA SER A 383 -30.54 30.74 -15.10
C SER A 383 -30.38 32.24 -14.79
N ALA A 384 -31.50 32.96 -14.68
CA ALA A 384 -31.54 34.34 -14.18
C ALA A 384 -31.78 34.42 -12.65
N GLU A 385 -32.12 33.30 -12.01
CA GLU A 385 -32.44 33.24 -10.58
C GLU A 385 -31.18 33.31 -9.69
N PRO A 386 -31.31 33.80 -8.44
CA PRO A 386 -30.24 33.72 -7.45
C PRO A 386 -29.80 32.27 -7.23
N PRO A 387 -28.50 32.02 -7.05
CA PRO A 387 -28.02 30.66 -6.90
C PRO A 387 -28.50 30.06 -5.56
N ARG A 388 -29.00 28.83 -5.62
CA ARG A 388 -29.36 28.05 -4.44
C ARG A 388 -28.16 27.26 -3.94
N LEU A 389 -28.15 27.03 -2.64
CA LEU A 389 -27.08 26.46 -1.85
C LEU A 389 -27.60 25.22 -1.14
N TRP A 390 -26.81 24.15 -1.15
CA TRP A 390 -26.90 23.09 -0.15
C TRP A 390 -25.64 23.05 0.71
N LEU A 391 -25.83 23.11 2.02
CA LEU A 391 -24.77 22.94 3.02
C LEU A 391 -25.34 22.12 4.16
N ASP A 392 -24.70 21.01 4.51
CA ASP A 392 -25.12 20.10 5.57
C ASP A 392 -25.40 20.83 6.89
N THR A 393 -24.57 21.79 7.29
CA THR A 393 -24.82 22.61 8.49
C THR A 393 -26.18 23.33 8.48
N LEU A 394 -26.62 23.79 7.31
CA LEU A 394 -27.87 24.54 7.16
C LEU A 394 -29.05 23.68 6.70
N CYS A 395 -28.80 22.53 6.06
CA CYS A 395 -29.82 21.69 5.40
C CYS A 395 -30.03 20.33 6.06
N CYS A 396 -29.17 19.90 6.99
CA CYS A 396 -29.28 18.63 7.71
C CYS A 396 -29.70 18.89 9.16
N PRO A 397 -30.92 18.50 9.58
CA PRO A 397 -31.42 18.78 10.92
C PRO A 397 -30.52 18.24 12.03
N VAL A 398 -30.45 18.96 13.15
CA VAL A 398 -29.79 18.47 14.38
C VAL A 398 -30.60 17.35 15.04
N GLU A 399 -31.93 17.36 14.86
CA GLU A 399 -32.88 16.38 15.39
C GLU A 399 -32.67 14.99 14.78
N ALA A 400 -32.53 13.96 15.63
CA ALA A 400 -31.97 12.66 15.24
C ALA A 400 -32.78 11.89 14.19
N GLU A 401 -34.11 11.87 14.25
CA GLU A 401 -34.93 11.11 13.29
C GLU A 401 -34.85 11.74 11.90
N SER A 402 -35.03 13.07 11.82
CA SER A 402 -34.96 13.79 10.55
C SER A 402 -33.53 13.82 10.00
N LYS A 403 -32.52 13.82 10.86
CA LYS A 403 -31.12 13.66 10.48
C LYS A 403 -30.89 12.35 9.75
N MET A 404 -31.45 11.24 10.23
CA MET A 404 -31.33 9.95 9.55
C MET A 404 -31.94 9.98 8.15
N ILE A 405 -33.12 10.59 7.99
CA ILE A 405 -33.74 10.78 6.66
C ILE A 405 -32.85 11.62 5.75
N CYS A 406 -32.25 12.70 6.27
CA CYS A 406 -31.32 13.53 5.50
C CYS A 406 -30.08 12.74 5.06
N LEU A 407 -29.50 11.93 5.94
CA LEU A 407 -28.35 11.07 5.63
C LEU A 407 -28.68 10.01 4.58
N GLU A 408 -29.92 9.51 4.52
CA GLU A 408 -30.36 8.62 3.44
C GLU A 408 -30.41 9.33 2.07
N ARG A 409 -30.67 10.65 2.04
CA ARG A 409 -30.85 11.45 0.81
C ARG A 409 -29.60 12.21 0.38
N ILE A 410 -28.58 12.32 1.23
CA ILE A 410 -27.37 13.13 0.99
C ILE A 410 -26.66 12.77 -0.33
N ALA A 411 -26.68 11.50 -0.72
CA ALA A 411 -26.09 11.05 -1.97
C ALA A 411 -26.73 11.73 -3.20
N ASP A 412 -28.06 11.92 -3.16
CA ASP A 412 -28.81 12.54 -4.25
C ASP A 412 -28.55 14.05 -4.32
N VAL A 413 -28.29 14.70 -3.19
CA VAL A 413 -27.86 16.10 -3.15
C VAL A 413 -26.61 16.30 -3.99
N TYR A 414 -25.55 15.52 -3.77
CA TYR A 414 -24.30 15.72 -4.51
C TYR A 414 -24.40 15.26 -5.97
N ARG A 415 -25.19 14.21 -6.23
CA ARG A 415 -25.43 13.68 -7.58
C ARG A 415 -26.25 14.62 -8.47
N ARG A 416 -27.15 15.42 -7.90
CA ARG A 416 -28.04 16.35 -8.63
C ARG A 416 -27.52 17.79 -8.67
N ALA A 417 -26.52 18.14 -7.85
CA ALA A 417 -25.94 19.47 -7.83
C ALA A 417 -25.36 19.87 -9.20
N HIS A 418 -25.49 21.15 -9.56
CA HIS A 418 -24.87 21.69 -10.76
C HIS A 418 -23.35 21.76 -10.60
N HIS A 419 -22.89 22.33 -9.47
CA HIS A 419 -21.51 22.26 -9.02
C HIS A 419 -21.45 21.71 -7.60
N VAL A 420 -20.42 20.92 -7.32
CA VAL A 420 -19.96 20.67 -5.95
C VAL A 420 -18.74 21.54 -5.71
N LEU A 421 -18.82 22.46 -4.74
CA LEU A 421 -17.74 23.37 -4.38
C LEU A 421 -16.97 22.85 -3.16
N VAL A 422 -15.70 22.52 -3.36
CA VAL A 422 -14.78 22.10 -2.31
C VAL A 422 -14.23 23.31 -1.58
N LEU A 423 -14.44 23.34 -0.26
CA LEU A 423 -13.89 24.36 0.65
C LEU A 423 -12.96 23.70 1.67
N ASP A 424 -11.66 24.00 1.53
CA ASP A 424 -10.60 23.57 2.42
C ASP A 424 -9.64 24.73 2.67
N THR A 425 -9.42 25.09 3.93
CA THR A 425 -8.56 26.23 4.30
C THR A 425 -7.13 26.08 3.82
N THR A 426 -6.62 24.85 3.74
CA THR A 426 -5.27 24.56 3.23
C THR A 426 -5.14 24.82 1.73
N LEU A 427 -6.25 24.82 0.99
CA LEU A 427 -6.29 25.15 -0.44
C LEU A 427 -6.58 26.64 -0.64
N THR A 428 -7.48 27.23 0.14
CA THR A 428 -7.76 28.68 0.08
C THR A 428 -6.61 29.56 0.57
N ALA A 429 -5.52 28.97 1.06
CA ALA A 429 -4.27 29.67 1.37
C ALA A 429 -3.45 30.01 0.11
N PHE A 430 -3.75 29.39 -1.03
CA PHE A 430 -3.02 29.57 -2.29
C PHE A 430 -3.92 30.21 -3.33
N LYS A 431 -3.34 30.98 -4.26
CA LYS A 431 -4.07 31.52 -5.41
C LYS A 431 -4.19 30.46 -6.50
N TYR A 432 -5.28 30.48 -7.24
CA TYR A 432 -5.39 29.78 -8.51
C TYR A 432 -4.54 30.49 -9.57
N GLU A 433 -4.69 31.81 -9.72
CA GLU A 433 -3.93 32.55 -10.73
C GLU A 433 -2.47 32.71 -10.34
N GLY A 434 -1.58 32.34 -11.26
CA GLY A 434 -0.14 32.42 -11.08
C GLY A 434 0.49 31.22 -10.36
N THR A 435 -0.30 30.24 -9.91
CA THR A 435 0.22 28.99 -9.33
C THR A 435 0.19 27.88 -10.37
N SER A 436 1.24 27.06 -10.45
CA SER A 436 1.28 25.90 -11.35
C SER A 436 0.11 24.93 -11.12
N PRO A 437 -0.54 24.40 -12.17
CA PRO A 437 -1.58 23.37 -12.02
C PRO A 437 -1.05 22.09 -11.34
N ALA A 438 0.26 21.82 -11.45
CA ALA A 438 0.90 20.72 -10.74
C ALA A 438 0.80 20.90 -9.22
N GLU A 439 1.13 22.08 -8.70
CA GLU A 439 1.06 22.38 -7.28
C GLU A 439 -0.39 22.35 -6.77
N LEU A 440 -1.31 23.00 -7.48
CA LEU A 440 -2.73 23.04 -7.11
C LEU A 440 -3.32 21.62 -6.98
N LEU A 441 -3.08 20.76 -7.98
CA LEU A 441 -3.62 19.40 -7.99
C LEU A 441 -2.94 18.47 -6.98
N VAL A 442 -1.62 18.56 -6.81
CA VAL A 442 -0.90 17.78 -5.78
C VAL A 442 -1.35 18.18 -4.37
N ARG A 443 -1.58 19.48 -4.12
CA ARG A 443 -2.15 19.95 -2.85
C ARG A 443 -3.57 19.41 -2.65
N ALA A 444 -4.44 19.54 -3.65
CA ALA A 444 -5.83 19.11 -3.57
C ALA A 444 -5.99 17.60 -3.35
N PHE A 445 -5.33 16.76 -4.16
CA PHE A 445 -5.52 15.31 -4.12
C PHE A 445 -4.56 14.60 -3.16
N GLY A 446 -3.32 15.08 -3.07
CA GLY A 446 -2.27 14.50 -2.23
C GLY A 446 -2.35 14.94 -0.77
N CYS A 447 -2.57 16.23 -0.51
CA CYS A 447 -2.23 16.84 0.78
C CYS A 447 -3.43 17.35 1.59
N SER A 448 -4.53 17.67 0.94
CA SER A 448 -5.64 18.40 1.57
C SER A 448 -6.42 17.53 2.57
N PRO A 449 -6.82 18.09 3.73
CA PRO A 449 -7.74 17.46 4.69
C PRO A 449 -9.07 17.00 4.09
N TRP A 450 -9.57 17.65 3.03
CA TRP A 450 -10.74 17.20 2.28
C TRP A 450 -10.57 15.77 1.74
N MET A 451 -9.37 15.36 1.32
CA MET A 451 -9.08 13.98 0.90
C MET A 451 -8.88 12.99 2.06
N ARG A 452 -9.04 13.43 3.32
CA ARG A 452 -8.77 12.65 4.53
C ARG A 452 -10.01 12.32 5.36
N ARG A 453 -11.19 12.82 4.97
CA ARG A 453 -12.46 12.54 5.65
C ARG A 453 -13.29 11.56 4.85
N LEU A 454 -14.06 10.71 5.53
CA LEU A 454 -14.88 9.72 4.85
C LEU A 454 -16.04 10.37 4.09
N TRP A 455 -16.80 11.25 4.73
CA TRP A 455 -17.97 11.89 4.14
C TRP A 455 -17.62 12.67 2.85
N THR A 456 -16.54 13.43 2.85
CA THR A 456 -16.08 14.18 1.67
C THR A 456 -15.74 13.32 0.46
N LEU A 457 -15.49 12.01 0.64
CA LEU A 457 -15.30 11.08 -0.46
C LEU A 457 -16.55 11.01 -1.34
N GLN A 458 -17.72 10.76 -0.75
CA GLN A 458 -18.96 10.66 -1.53
C GLN A 458 -19.38 12.02 -2.11
N GLU A 459 -19.10 13.11 -1.39
CA GLU A 459 -19.42 14.47 -1.82
C GLU A 459 -18.67 14.82 -3.12
N GLY A 460 -17.38 14.50 -3.17
CA GLY A 460 -16.55 14.67 -4.37
C GLY A 460 -16.81 13.62 -5.45
N ALA A 461 -16.98 12.36 -5.04
CA ALA A 461 -17.12 11.24 -5.98
C ALA A 461 -18.41 11.33 -6.79
N LEU A 462 -19.51 11.81 -6.19
CA LEU A 462 -20.83 11.91 -6.82
C LEU A 462 -21.03 13.20 -7.64
N ALA A 463 -20.11 14.15 -7.56
CA ALA A 463 -20.20 15.44 -8.24
C ALA A 463 -20.27 15.27 -9.77
N ARG A 464 -21.17 16.03 -10.42
CA ARG A 464 -21.16 16.18 -11.89
C ARG A 464 -20.01 17.07 -12.34
N THR A 465 -19.86 18.20 -11.66
CA THR A 465 -18.79 19.16 -11.85
C THR A 465 -18.21 19.52 -10.48
N LEU A 466 -16.91 19.28 -10.31
CA LEU A 466 -16.21 19.54 -9.05
C LEU A 466 -15.36 20.80 -9.18
N GLN A 467 -15.67 21.79 -8.36
CA GLN A 467 -14.98 23.08 -8.29
C GLN A 467 -14.19 23.14 -6.99
N ILE A 468 -12.93 23.56 -7.05
CA ILE A 468 -12.07 23.67 -5.86
C ILE A 468 -11.81 25.16 -5.61
N GLN A 469 -12.22 25.67 -4.45
CA GLN A 469 -12.01 27.08 -4.09
C GLN A 469 -10.56 27.33 -3.67
N TYR A 470 -9.92 28.29 -4.31
CA TYR A 470 -8.63 28.86 -3.92
C TYR A 470 -8.82 30.29 -3.36
N ALA A 471 -7.74 30.99 -3.01
CA ALA A 471 -7.80 32.30 -2.37
C ALA A 471 -8.54 33.36 -3.19
N ASP A 472 -8.40 33.32 -4.52
CA ASP A 472 -8.86 34.31 -5.49
C ASP A 472 -10.09 33.83 -6.29
N LYS A 473 -10.12 32.56 -6.73
CA LYS A 473 -11.28 31.97 -7.45
C LYS A 473 -11.34 30.45 -7.33
N ALA A 474 -12.45 29.87 -7.81
CA ALA A 474 -12.58 28.43 -7.93
C ALA A 474 -11.98 27.90 -9.24
N GLY A 475 -11.33 26.74 -9.16
CA GLY A 475 -10.77 26.02 -10.31
C GLY A 475 -11.53 24.73 -10.59
N ASN A 476 -11.90 24.51 -11.85
CA ASN A 476 -12.47 23.24 -12.30
C ASN A 476 -11.38 22.16 -12.35
N ASN A 477 -11.62 21.02 -11.72
CA ASN A 477 -10.64 19.94 -11.63
C ASN A 477 -10.24 19.33 -12.99
N ILE A 478 -11.17 19.20 -13.94
CA ILE A 478 -10.90 18.67 -15.28
C ILE A 478 -10.07 19.67 -16.10
N THR A 479 -10.38 20.96 -16.01
CA THR A 479 -9.59 22.02 -16.68
C THR A 479 -8.15 22.02 -16.16
N MET A 480 -7.95 22.06 -14.83
CA MET A 480 -6.60 22.01 -14.25
C MET A 480 -5.84 20.74 -14.65
N LEU A 481 -6.52 19.59 -14.71
CA LEU A 481 -5.92 18.32 -15.12
C LEU A 481 -5.49 18.34 -16.60
N THR A 482 -6.28 19.01 -17.45
CA THR A 482 -5.94 19.24 -18.86
C THR A 482 -4.73 20.16 -19.00
N ASP A 483 -4.68 21.25 -18.23
CA ASP A 483 -3.54 22.17 -18.21
C ASP A 483 -2.25 21.46 -17.74
N LEU A 484 -2.35 20.59 -16.74
CA LEU A 484 -1.22 19.77 -16.29
C LEU A 484 -0.77 18.75 -17.35
N TRP A 485 -1.69 18.15 -18.10
CA TRP A 485 -1.34 17.27 -19.23
C TRP A 485 -0.63 18.02 -20.35
N MET A 486 -1.09 19.24 -20.67
CA MET A 486 -0.45 20.12 -21.65
C MET A 486 0.97 20.48 -21.22
N LEU A 487 1.17 20.83 -19.95
CA LEU A 487 2.49 21.07 -19.36
C LEU A 487 3.36 19.81 -19.43
N GLY A 488 2.81 18.64 -19.06
CA GLY A 488 3.50 17.36 -19.13
C GLY A 488 3.93 16.96 -20.53
N SER A 489 3.15 17.34 -21.54
CA SER A 489 3.46 17.07 -22.95
C SER A 489 4.67 17.88 -23.45
N GLN A 490 5.02 18.96 -22.76
CA GLN A 490 6.20 19.78 -23.04
C GLN A 490 7.38 19.38 -22.14
N ASP A 491 7.10 18.89 -20.93
CA ASP A 491 8.11 18.51 -19.95
C ASP A 491 7.68 17.23 -19.20
N SER A 492 8.39 16.13 -19.48
CA SER A 492 8.07 14.80 -18.96
C SER A 492 8.11 14.69 -17.42
N ARG A 493 8.77 15.63 -16.72
CA ARG A 493 8.75 15.69 -15.25
C ARG A 493 7.32 15.93 -14.74
N TYR A 494 6.59 16.83 -15.40
CA TYR A 494 5.18 17.11 -15.09
C TYR A 494 4.25 16.02 -15.63
N MET A 495 4.64 15.28 -16.68
CA MET A 495 3.85 14.13 -17.15
C MET A 495 3.79 13.02 -16.09
N ARG A 496 4.86 12.80 -15.31
CA ARG A 496 4.82 11.86 -14.18
C ARG A 496 3.87 12.34 -13.08
N ILE A 497 3.90 13.64 -12.75
CA ILE A 497 2.96 14.26 -11.80
C ILE A 497 1.52 14.11 -12.30
N PHE A 498 1.26 14.38 -13.57
CA PHE A 498 -0.04 14.17 -14.21
C PHE A 498 -0.54 12.74 -14.03
N GLN A 499 0.29 11.73 -14.29
CA GLN A 499 -0.11 10.32 -14.17
C GLN A 499 -0.51 9.94 -12.75
N ASP A 500 0.25 10.39 -11.74
CA ASP A 500 -0.09 10.11 -10.33
C ASP A 500 -1.35 10.86 -9.89
N VAL A 501 -1.49 12.14 -10.25
CA VAL A 501 -2.71 12.92 -9.97
C VAL A 501 -3.92 12.31 -10.67
N LEU A 502 -3.78 11.90 -11.93
CA LEU A 502 -4.83 11.24 -12.71
C LEU A 502 -5.26 9.93 -12.05
N ASN A 503 -4.34 9.18 -11.45
CA ASN A 503 -4.68 7.96 -10.71
C ASN A 503 -5.54 8.25 -9.48
N GLU A 504 -5.21 9.26 -8.67
CA GLU A 504 -6.03 9.67 -7.52
C GLU A 504 -7.39 10.24 -7.97
N PHE A 505 -7.40 11.02 -9.04
CA PHE A 505 -8.60 11.55 -9.66
C PHE A 505 -9.54 10.42 -10.15
N ASN A 506 -9.01 9.43 -10.85
CA ASN A 506 -9.76 8.28 -11.33
C ASN A 506 -10.30 7.42 -10.18
N GLN A 507 -9.56 7.31 -9.08
CA GLN A 507 -10.04 6.64 -7.87
C GLN A 507 -11.25 7.37 -7.27
N LEU A 508 -11.27 8.72 -7.27
CA LEU A 508 -12.41 9.50 -6.83
C LEU A 508 -13.63 9.35 -7.76
N LEU A 509 -13.42 9.41 -9.08
CA LEU A 509 -14.52 9.33 -10.06
C LEU A 509 -15.06 7.91 -10.29
N GLY A 510 -14.42 6.87 -9.75
CA GLY A 510 -14.80 5.47 -9.92
C GLY A 510 -16.21 5.10 -9.42
N PHE A 511 -16.91 6.01 -8.72
CA PHE A 511 -18.19 5.75 -8.07
C PHE A 511 -19.40 6.44 -8.73
N SER A 512 -19.20 7.40 -9.65
CA SER A 512 -20.31 8.18 -10.22
C SER A 512 -20.72 7.72 -11.62
N PRO A 513 -22.04 7.54 -11.88
CA PRO A 513 -22.55 7.41 -13.23
C PRO A 513 -22.29 8.73 -13.95
N LYS A 514 -21.51 8.66 -15.02
CA LYS A 514 -21.09 9.80 -15.84
C LYS A 514 -22.29 10.45 -16.55
N THR A 515 -23.03 11.32 -15.85
CA THR A 515 -24.28 11.92 -16.34
C THR A 515 -24.13 13.36 -16.84
N GLY A 516 -22.91 13.91 -16.90
CA GLY A 516 -22.64 15.21 -17.52
C GLY A 516 -22.45 15.12 -19.04
N PRO A 517 -22.80 16.16 -19.83
CA PRO A 517 -22.59 16.18 -21.28
C PRO A 517 -21.11 16.01 -21.66
N GLU A 518 -20.18 16.50 -20.84
CA GLU A 518 -18.74 16.28 -20.99
C GLU A 518 -18.28 14.83 -20.75
N ASN A 519 -19.14 13.99 -20.15
CA ASN A 519 -18.80 12.63 -19.73
C ASN A 519 -19.59 11.52 -20.46
N ALA A 520 -20.46 11.88 -21.41
CA ALA A 520 -21.44 10.99 -22.04
C ALA A 520 -20.86 9.80 -22.83
N ASN A 521 -19.60 9.88 -23.29
CA ASN A 521 -18.96 8.85 -24.13
C ASN A 521 -18.08 7.86 -23.35
N LEU A 522 -18.00 7.98 -22.02
CA LEU A 522 -17.13 7.13 -21.21
C LEU A 522 -17.92 5.93 -20.66
N PRO A 523 -17.56 4.68 -20.98
CA PRO A 523 -18.25 3.50 -20.46
C PRO A 523 -18.17 3.47 -18.94
N TRP A 524 -19.32 3.50 -18.27
CA TRP A 524 -19.41 3.38 -16.81
C TRP A 524 -19.32 1.91 -16.41
N GLN A 525 -18.37 1.59 -15.54
CA GLN A 525 -18.23 0.28 -14.92
C GLN A 525 -18.78 0.34 -13.50
N GLN A 526 -19.33 -0.78 -13.01
CA GLN A 526 -19.75 -0.92 -11.61
C GLN A 526 -18.57 -0.59 -10.68
N PRO A 527 -18.81 0.11 -9.55
CA PRO A 527 -17.75 0.46 -8.61
C PRO A 527 -17.08 -0.81 -8.10
N GLN A 528 -15.76 -0.82 -8.08
CA GLN A 528 -14.99 -1.98 -7.63
C GLN A 528 -14.60 -1.81 -6.15
N ILE A 529 -14.75 -2.88 -5.37
CA ILE A 529 -14.36 -2.90 -3.95
C ILE A 529 -12.85 -2.65 -3.76
N THR A 530 -12.01 -2.99 -4.74
CA THR A 530 -10.58 -2.65 -4.73
C THR A 530 -10.35 -1.15 -4.82
N THR A 531 -11.13 -0.44 -5.64
CA THR A 531 -11.12 1.03 -5.70
C THR A 531 -11.59 1.63 -4.39
N LEU A 532 -12.68 1.11 -3.80
CA LEU A 532 -13.15 1.52 -2.48
C LEU A 532 -12.07 1.35 -1.41
N GLN A 533 -11.42 0.19 -1.35
CA GLN A 533 -10.38 -0.05 -0.34
C GLN A 533 -9.20 0.93 -0.46
N ARG A 534 -8.80 1.30 -1.68
CA ARG A 534 -7.76 2.31 -1.89
C ARG A 534 -8.19 3.69 -1.39
N THR A 535 -9.40 4.12 -1.74
CA THR A 535 -9.89 5.47 -1.37
C THR A 535 -10.19 5.63 0.11
N LEU A 536 -10.45 4.53 0.83
CA LEU A 536 -10.70 4.52 2.27
C LEU A 536 -9.44 4.51 3.14
N ASN A 537 -8.30 4.04 2.62
CA ASN A 537 -7.12 3.70 3.43
C ASN A 537 -6.61 4.86 4.31
N PHE A 538 -6.64 6.10 3.81
CA PHE A 538 -6.17 7.28 4.54
C PHE A 538 -7.30 8.18 5.04
N ARG A 539 -8.55 7.70 5.02
CA ARG A 539 -9.71 8.46 5.49
C ARG A 539 -10.03 8.16 6.94
N THR A 540 -10.69 9.11 7.58
CA THR A 540 -11.13 9.05 8.97
C THR A 540 -12.61 9.37 9.07
N VAL A 541 -13.25 8.90 10.13
CA VAL A 541 -14.66 9.18 10.44
C VAL A 541 -14.80 9.52 11.92
N SER A 542 -15.62 10.51 12.26
CA SER A 542 -15.86 10.90 13.65
C SER A 542 -16.85 9.97 14.36
N VAL A 543 -17.79 9.40 13.61
CA VAL A 543 -18.79 8.44 14.10
C VAL A 543 -18.56 7.11 13.38
N PRO A 544 -18.01 6.07 14.05
CA PRO A 544 -17.69 4.79 13.40
C PRO A 544 -18.86 4.14 12.65
N ALA A 545 -20.09 4.32 13.15
CA ALA A 545 -21.31 3.78 12.54
C ALA A 545 -21.69 4.41 11.19
N ASP A 546 -21.05 5.52 10.80
CA ASP A 546 -21.25 6.17 9.49
C ASP A 546 -20.44 5.48 8.37
N GLU A 547 -19.45 4.66 8.73
CA GLU A 547 -18.58 4.01 7.73
C GLU A 547 -19.38 3.16 6.74
N ALA A 548 -20.23 2.29 7.28
CA ALA A 548 -21.09 1.41 6.50
C ALA A 548 -22.10 2.18 5.60
N LEU A 549 -22.54 3.37 6.03
CA LEU A 549 -23.46 4.22 5.26
C LEU A 549 -22.77 4.89 4.07
N CYS A 550 -21.54 5.37 4.26
CA CYS A 550 -20.74 5.90 3.17
C CYS A 550 -20.43 4.80 2.14
N ILE A 551 -20.08 3.60 2.60
CA ILE A 551 -19.81 2.45 1.73
C ILE A 551 -21.07 2.06 0.95
N SER A 552 -22.24 2.03 1.59
CA SER A 552 -23.49 1.66 0.92
C SER A 552 -23.81 2.59 -0.24
N THR A 553 -23.62 3.90 -0.08
CA THR A 553 -23.78 4.88 -1.15
C THR A 553 -22.80 4.64 -2.30
N LEU A 554 -21.51 4.51 -2.00
CA LEU A 554 -20.45 4.37 -3.02
C LEU A 554 -20.57 3.06 -3.81
N MET A 555 -20.99 1.98 -3.15
CA MET A 555 -21.14 0.65 -3.75
C MET A 555 -22.58 0.35 -4.22
N LYS A 556 -23.49 1.33 -4.14
CA LYS A 556 -24.91 1.20 -4.55
C LYS A 556 -25.65 0.06 -3.83
N LEU A 557 -25.42 -0.09 -2.52
CA LEU A 557 -26.09 -1.05 -1.65
C LEU A 557 -27.37 -0.46 -1.05
N ASP A 558 -28.20 -1.31 -0.44
CA ASP A 558 -29.40 -0.88 0.29
C ASP A 558 -29.05 -0.14 1.59
N THR A 559 -28.95 1.18 1.52
CA THR A 559 -28.64 2.06 2.65
C THR A 559 -29.67 1.95 3.78
N ARG A 560 -30.97 1.75 3.47
CA ARG A 560 -32.02 1.64 4.50
C ARG A 560 -31.84 0.38 5.34
N TYR A 561 -31.55 -0.74 4.69
CA TYR A 561 -31.25 -2.00 5.39
C TYR A 561 -30.04 -1.88 6.31
N ILE A 562 -28.99 -1.20 5.85
CA ILE A 562 -27.75 -1.00 6.60
C ILE A 562 -27.98 -0.03 7.76
N ALA A 563 -28.67 1.09 7.53
CA ALA A 563 -28.96 2.11 8.55
C ALA A 563 -29.79 1.58 9.73
N ALA A 564 -30.63 0.58 9.51
CA ALA A 564 -31.40 -0.11 10.53
C ALA A 564 -30.54 -0.91 11.54
N GLY A 565 -29.22 -1.03 11.32
CA GLY A 565 -28.31 -1.65 12.27
C GLY A 565 -28.16 -0.85 13.57
N ARG A 566 -28.05 -1.55 14.71
CA ARG A 566 -28.08 -0.98 16.06
C ARG A 566 -26.81 -0.19 16.42
N ASP A 567 -25.67 -0.62 15.92
CA ASP A 567 -24.34 -0.06 16.21
C ASP A 567 -23.41 -0.21 14.99
N ALA A 568 -22.16 0.24 15.13
CA ALA A 568 -21.19 0.19 14.04
C ALA A 568 -20.91 -1.24 13.53
N SER A 569 -20.82 -2.21 14.43
CA SER A 569 -20.55 -3.62 14.09
C SER A 569 -21.72 -4.26 13.36
N ASP A 570 -22.95 -4.03 13.82
CA ASP A 570 -24.18 -4.53 13.18
C ASP A 570 -24.39 -3.89 11.79
N ARG A 571 -24.12 -2.58 11.66
CA ARG A 571 -24.15 -1.91 10.35
C ARG A 571 -23.08 -2.45 9.39
N MET A 572 -21.87 -2.69 9.88
CA MET A 572 -20.79 -3.25 9.07
C MET A 572 -21.11 -4.69 8.62
N LYS A 573 -21.66 -5.52 9.51
CA LYS A 573 -22.19 -6.84 9.14
C LYS A 573 -23.23 -6.74 8.02
N ARG A 574 -24.23 -5.88 8.16
CA ARG A 574 -25.28 -5.66 7.15
C ARG A 574 -24.71 -5.16 5.82
N MET A 575 -23.67 -4.33 5.87
CA MET A 575 -22.95 -3.91 4.67
C MET A 575 -22.30 -5.11 3.96
N TRP A 576 -21.61 -5.99 4.70
CA TRP A 576 -21.02 -7.20 4.13
C TRP A 576 -22.07 -8.14 3.53
N GLU A 577 -23.25 -8.29 4.14
CA GLU A 577 -24.38 -9.04 3.59
C GLU A 577 -24.77 -8.49 2.20
N LYS A 578 -25.03 -7.18 2.11
CA LYS A 578 -25.43 -6.54 0.85
C LYS A 578 -24.34 -6.52 -0.20
N LEU A 579 -23.08 -6.38 0.21
CA LEU A 579 -21.95 -6.45 -0.69
C LEU A 579 -21.79 -7.87 -1.28
N SER A 580 -22.02 -8.91 -0.47
CA SER A 580 -22.01 -10.29 -0.95
C SER A 580 -23.16 -10.56 -1.91
N GLU A 581 -24.36 -10.09 -1.61
CA GLU A 581 -25.53 -10.20 -2.50
C GLU A 581 -25.26 -9.53 -3.85
N ALA A 582 -24.70 -8.31 -3.86
CA ALA A 582 -24.43 -7.55 -5.07
C ALA A 582 -23.36 -8.17 -5.98
N ASN A 583 -22.37 -8.85 -5.39
CA ASN A 583 -21.23 -9.42 -6.12
C ASN A 583 -21.34 -10.93 -6.36
N GLY A 584 -22.39 -11.60 -5.87
CA GLY A 584 -22.51 -13.06 -5.90
C GLY A 584 -21.56 -13.80 -4.96
N GLY A 585 -20.99 -13.10 -3.99
CA GLY A 585 -20.00 -13.60 -3.02
C GLY A 585 -18.97 -12.55 -2.63
N ILE A 586 -18.06 -12.91 -1.73
CA ILE A 586 -16.95 -12.08 -1.26
C ILE A 586 -15.63 -12.79 -1.53
N SER A 587 -14.56 -12.06 -1.83
CA SER A 587 -13.22 -12.66 -2.00
C SER A 587 -12.80 -13.47 -0.77
N ALA A 588 -12.47 -14.75 -0.96
CA ALA A 588 -11.97 -15.62 0.11
C ALA A 588 -10.58 -15.19 0.64
N ARG A 589 -9.88 -14.31 -0.09
CA ARG A 589 -8.57 -13.76 0.33
C ARG A 589 -8.66 -12.87 1.57
N LEU A 590 -9.87 -12.48 2.00
CA LEU A 590 -10.09 -11.86 3.30
C LEU A 590 -9.56 -12.70 4.47
N LEU A 591 -9.56 -14.03 4.34
CA LEU A 591 -9.06 -14.93 5.37
C LEU A 591 -7.55 -14.76 5.63
N PHE A 592 -6.80 -14.32 4.61
CA PHE A 592 -5.34 -14.18 4.66
C PHE A 592 -4.90 -12.76 5.02
N TYR A 593 -5.68 -11.76 4.62
CA TYR A 593 -5.35 -10.34 4.78
C TYR A 593 -6.42 -9.63 5.63
N LEU A 594 -6.41 -9.96 6.92
CA LEU A 594 -7.31 -9.41 7.93
C LEU A 594 -6.50 -8.69 9.00
N ASP A 595 -6.79 -7.40 9.20
CA ASP A 595 -6.34 -6.64 10.36
C ASP A 595 -7.22 -7.04 11.56
N GLU A 596 -8.16 -6.18 11.95
CA GLU A 596 -9.10 -6.44 13.04
C GLU A 596 -10.47 -6.88 12.51
N GLN A 597 -11.01 -7.92 13.12
CA GLN A 597 -12.24 -8.59 12.71
C GLN A 597 -13.48 -8.07 13.46
N LEU A 598 -14.66 -8.29 12.88
CA LEU A 598 -15.92 -8.15 13.62
C LEU A 598 -15.97 -9.16 14.77
N ASP A 599 -16.42 -8.72 15.95
CA ASP A 599 -16.69 -9.63 17.06
C ASP A 599 -18.17 -10.03 17.08
N ILE A 600 -18.56 -10.78 16.04
CA ILE A 600 -19.89 -11.35 15.89
C ILE A 600 -19.71 -12.80 15.44
N ASP A 601 -20.32 -13.74 16.15
CA ASP A 601 -20.28 -15.17 15.80
C ASP A 601 -20.70 -15.40 14.33
N GLY A 602 -19.88 -16.12 13.57
CA GLY A 602 -20.05 -16.40 12.14
C GLY A 602 -19.53 -15.29 11.21
N TRP A 603 -18.99 -14.21 11.75
CA TRP A 603 -18.52 -13.02 11.02
C TRP A 603 -17.09 -12.61 11.38
N ARG A 604 -16.37 -13.40 12.18
CA ARG A 604 -14.99 -13.10 12.59
C ARG A 604 -13.95 -13.21 11.45
N TRP A 605 -14.38 -13.60 10.26
CA TRP A 605 -13.61 -13.57 9.01
C TRP A 605 -13.63 -12.19 8.34
N ALA A 606 -14.59 -11.34 8.70
CA ALA A 606 -14.83 -10.06 8.07
C ALA A 606 -14.12 -8.91 8.81
N PRO A 607 -13.47 -7.97 8.10
CA PRO A 607 -12.92 -6.77 8.71
C PRO A 607 -14.00 -5.96 9.44
N ARG A 608 -13.70 -5.49 10.66
CA ARG A 608 -14.60 -4.56 11.39
C ARG A 608 -14.67 -3.17 10.75
N SER A 609 -13.65 -2.82 9.97
CA SER A 609 -13.49 -1.54 9.28
C SER A 609 -12.62 -1.74 8.03
N LEU A 610 -12.93 -0.99 6.98
CA LEU A 610 -12.10 -0.83 5.79
C LEU A 610 -11.16 0.40 5.91
N LEU A 611 -11.39 1.27 6.88
CA LEU A 611 -10.52 2.40 7.23
C LEU A 611 -9.28 1.91 7.99
N ALA A 612 -8.07 2.19 7.48
CA ALA A 612 -6.83 1.86 8.19
C ALA A 612 -6.62 2.74 9.44
N SER A 613 -7.23 3.92 9.47
CA SER A 613 -7.22 4.82 10.63
C SER A 613 -7.99 4.27 11.83
N ALA A 614 -8.92 3.33 11.60
CA ALA A 614 -9.68 2.70 12.66
C ALA A 614 -8.94 1.53 13.31
N VAL A 615 -7.87 1.00 12.70
CA VAL A 615 -7.09 -0.14 13.19
C VAL A 615 -6.11 0.34 14.28
N HIS A 616 -6.15 -0.29 15.46
CA HIS A 616 -5.32 0.09 16.59
C HIS A 616 -3.84 -0.21 16.34
N ASP A 617 -3.55 -1.39 15.80
CA ASP A 617 -2.18 -1.83 15.56
C ASP A 617 -1.99 -2.42 14.14
N PRO A 618 -1.95 -1.56 13.11
CA PRO A 618 -1.92 -2.02 11.72
C PRO A 618 -0.61 -2.75 11.40
N VAL A 619 -0.75 -3.89 10.72
CA VAL A 619 0.36 -4.63 10.10
C VAL A 619 0.20 -4.78 8.60
N LEU A 620 -1.01 -4.60 8.07
CA LEU A 620 -1.24 -4.61 6.63
C LEU A 620 -0.87 -3.27 6.00
N SER A 621 -0.16 -3.34 4.87
CA SER A 621 0.05 -2.20 3.98
C SER A 621 -1.21 -1.88 3.16
N THR A 622 -1.20 -0.75 2.45
CA THR A 622 -2.26 -0.41 1.49
C THR A 622 -2.43 -1.52 0.43
N ASP A 623 -1.32 -2.05 -0.08
CA ASP A 623 -1.35 -3.09 -1.11
C ASP A 623 -1.97 -4.39 -0.59
N GLU A 624 -1.61 -4.81 0.62
CA GLU A 624 -2.17 -6.02 1.23
C GLU A 624 -3.66 -5.88 1.52
N ARG A 625 -4.10 -4.70 1.97
CA ARG A 625 -5.54 -4.40 2.10
C ARG A 625 -6.26 -4.46 0.76
N VAL A 626 -5.63 -4.03 -0.33
CA VAL A 626 -6.24 -4.13 -1.68
C VAL A 626 -6.24 -5.57 -2.18
N MET A 627 -5.16 -6.32 -1.94
CA MET A 627 -4.99 -7.71 -2.36
C MET A 627 -6.06 -8.64 -1.80
N ARG A 628 -6.62 -8.34 -0.63
CA ARG A 628 -7.75 -9.08 -0.04
C ARG A 628 -9.00 -9.11 -0.92
N PHE A 629 -9.12 -8.18 -1.86
CA PHE A 629 -10.20 -8.14 -2.84
C PHE A 629 -9.73 -8.28 -4.29
N HIS A 630 -8.42 -8.47 -4.53
CA HIS A 630 -7.93 -8.55 -5.90
C HIS A 630 -8.46 -9.82 -6.56
N THR A 631 -9.14 -9.66 -7.68
CA THR A 631 -9.59 -10.72 -8.56
C THR A 631 -8.88 -10.54 -9.89
N GLU A 632 -7.93 -11.41 -10.22
CA GLU A 632 -7.37 -11.38 -11.56
C GLU A 632 -8.51 -11.60 -12.57
N LYS A 633 -8.53 -10.82 -13.65
CA LYS A 633 -9.43 -11.13 -14.76
C LYS A 633 -9.00 -12.48 -15.31
N PRO A 634 -9.86 -13.52 -15.24
CA PRO A 634 -9.48 -14.84 -15.69
C PRO A 634 -9.05 -14.80 -17.16
N ALA A 635 -7.89 -15.38 -17.47
CA ALA A 635 -7.48 -15.58 -18.85
C ALA A 635 -8.40 -16.60 -19.55
N ASN A 636 -8.97 -17.53 -18.78
CA ASN A 636 -9.88 -18.60 -19.22
C ASN A 636 -11.11 -18.71 -18.31
N ALA A 637 -12.27 -19.12 -18.85
CA ALA A 637 -13.52 -19.29 -18.09
C ALA A 637 -13.44 -20.29 -16.90
N SER A 638 -12.36 -21.09 -16.80
CA SER A 638 -12.08 -22.00 -15.68
C SER A 638 -11.37 -21.32 -14.50
N ASP A 639 -10.84 -20.10 -14.66
CA ASP A 639 -10.16 -19.34 -13.61
C ASP A 639 -11.17 -18.61 -12.71
N ASN A 640 -12.10 -19.37 -12.12
CA ASN A 640 -13.03 -18.77 -11.17
C ASN A 640 -12.27 -18.24 -9.95
N VAL A 641 -12.61 -17.01 -9.58
CA VAL A 641 -12.23 -16.37 -8.31
C VAL A 641 -12.74 -17.25 -7.17
N ALA A 642 -11.91 -17.53 -6.16
CA ALA A 642 -12.38 -18.17 -4.94
C ALA A 642 -13.25 -17.18 -4.17
N LEU A 643 -14.54 -17.15 -4.49
CA LEU A 643 -15.55 -16.40 -3.75
C LEU A 643 -16.07 -17.26 -2.60
N GLY A 644 -16.29 -16.61 -1.46
CA GLY A 644 -16.99 -17.13 -0.31
C GLY A 644 -18.40 -16.58 -0.20
N THR A 645 -19.26 -17.34 0.47
CA THR A 645 -20.64 -16.94 0.78
C THR A 645 -20.79 -16.82 2.29
N PRO A 646 -21.18 -15.65 2.83
CA PRO A 646 -21.48 -15.50 4.25
C PRO A 646 -22.59 -16.46 4.70
N THR A 647 -22.43 -17.08 5.87
CA THR A 647 -23.45 -17.94 6.51
C THR A 647 -23.52 -17.62 8.01
N PRO A 648 -24.56 -18.06 8.74
CA PRO A 648 -24.64 -17.86 10.19
C PRO A 648 -23.48 -18.47 11.00
N ILE A 649 -22.73 -19.41 10.42
CA ILE A 649 -21.66 -20.14 11.11
C ILE A 649 -20.25 -19.83 10.58
N GLY A 650 -20.11 -18.85 9.68
CA GLY A 650 -18.83 -18.46 9.07
C GLY A 650 -18.91 -18.21 7.57
N LEU A 651 -17.79 -17.80 6.98
CA LEU A 651 -17.65 -17.68 5.52
C LEU A 651 -17.49 -19.06 4.90
N LYS A 652 -18.45 -19.43 4.05
CA LYS A 652 -18.39 -20.67 3.28
C LYS A 652 -17.43 -20.49 2.10
N VAL A 653 -16.31 -21.21 2.07
CA VAL A 653 -15.32 -21.15 0.98
C VAL A 653 -14.84 -22.54 0.55
N ARG A 654 -14.44 -22.68 -0.71
CA ARG A 654 -13.71 -23.86 -1.20
C ARG A 654 -12.28 -23.48 -1.51
N LEU A 655 -11.36 -23.95 -0.68
CA LEU A 655 -9.94 -23.63 -0.77
C LEU A 655 -9.11 -24.85 -0.35
N PRO A 656 -7.95 -25.09 -1.00
CA PRO A 656 -7.03 -26.13 -0.56
C PRO A 656 -6.39 -25.78 0.78
N GLY A 657 -5.77 -26.78 1.40
CA GLY A 657 -5.11 -26.60 2.69
C GLY A 657 -4.36 -27.82 3.17
N TYR A 658 -3.79 -27.70 4.36
CA TYR A 658 -3.12 -28.79 5.06
C TYR A 658 -3.72 -28.98 6.46
N ARG A 659 -3.82 -30.22 6.93
CA ARG A 659 -3.82 -30.48 8.38
C ARG A 659 -2.39 -30.36 8.89
N VAL A 660 -2.20 -29.64 9.99
CA VAL A 660 -0.89 -29.47 10.64
C VAL A 660 -0.82 -30.42 11.82
N VAL A 661 -0.03 -31.49 11.67
CA VAL A 661 -0.03 -32.63 12.59
C VAL A 661 1.26 -32.63 13.41
N PRO A 662 1.21 -32.30 14.72
CA PRO A 662 2.35 -32.48 15.61
C PRO A 662 2.52 -33.96 15.96
N VAL A 663 3.74 -34.46 15.86
CA VAL A 663 4.09 -35.86 16.14
C VAL A 663 5.36 -35.90 16.99
N PRO A 664 5.36 -36.60 18.14
CA PRO A 664 6.57 -36.80 18.93
C PRO A 664 7.72 -37.39 18.09
N LEU A 665 8.97 -37.09 18.46
CA LEU A 665 10.14 -37.64 17.74
C LEU A 665 10.17 -39.16 17.74
N LEU A 666 9.73 -39.77 18.84
CA LEU A 666 9.64 -41.21 19.05
C LEU A 666 8.26 -41.58 19.60
N PRO A 667 7.75 -42.81 19.35
CA PRO A 667 6.51 -43.28 19.95
C PRO A 667 6.53 -43.14 21.48
N ASN A 668 5.45 -42.62 22.06
CA ASN A 668 5.28 -42.37 23.50
C ASN A 668 6.16 -41.26 24.11
N PHE A 669 6.86 -40.46 23.31
CA PHE A 669 7.56 -39.26 23.80
C PHE A 669 6.60 -38.07 23.97
N PRO A 670 6.87 -37.13 24.88
CA PRO A 670 6.18 -35.84 24.88
C PRO A 670 6.54 -35.04 23.62
N LEU A 671 5.69 -34.08 23.24
CA LEU A 671 6.00 -33.16 22.13
C LEU A 671 7.22 -32.27 22.41
N HIS A 672 7.55 -32.03 23.67
CA HIS A 672 8.76 -31.31 24.05
C HIS A 672 9.57 -32.16 25.02
N ALA A 673 10.48 -32.98 24.48
CA ALA A 673 11.32 -33.86 25.30
C ALA A 673 12.40 -33.11 26.10
N TRP A 674 12.76 -31.91 25.67
CA TRP A 674 13.83 -31.10 26.24
C TRP A 674 13.37 -29.70 26.67
N PRO A 675 12.37 -29.59 27.56
CA PRO A 675 11.92 -28.29 28.06
C PRO A 675 13.07 -27.61 28.83
N GLU A 676 13.14 -26.28 28.78
CA GLU A 676 14.13 -25.45 29.49
C GLU A 676 15.62 -25.69 29.17
N VAL A 677 15.97 -26.67 28.32
CA VAL A 677 17.37 -26.85 27.85
C VAL A 677 17.86 -25.59 27.12
N ILE A 678 16.94 -24.93 26.43
CA ILE A 678 17.12 -23.60 25.86
C ILE A 678 15.88 -22.76 26.16
N HIS A 679 16.06 -21.44 26.31
CA HIS A 679 14.94 -20.51 26.17
C HIS A 679 14.67 -20.32 24.68
N SER A 680 13.73 -21.10 24.13
CA SER A 680 13.35 -20.98 22.72
C SER A 680 12.37 -19.83 22.52
N VAL A 681 12.78 -18.86 21.72
CA VAL A 681 11.86 -17.89 21.12
C VAL A 681 11.35 -18.49 19.80
N GLU A 682 10.03 -18.52 19.64
CA GLU A 682 9.39 -18.93 18.39
C GLU A 682 9.59 -17.88 17.29
N ASP A 683 10.55 -18.16 16.40
CA ASP A 683 10.78 -17.33 15.20
C ASP A 683 10.02 -17.87 13.98
N SER A 684 9.99 -19.20 13.84
CA SER A 684 9.24 -19.92 12.82
C SER A 684 9.09 -21.37 13.24
N VAL A 685 8.04 -22.03 12.76
CA VAL A 685 7.83 -23.46 12.96
C VAL A 685 8.19 -24.22 11.69
N ILE A 686 9.04 -25.25 11.81
CA ILE A 686 9.45 -26.07 10.67
C ILE A 686 8.46 -27.22 10.48
N ALA A 687 7.99 -27.40 9.25
CA ALA A 687 7.06 -28.47 8.91
C ALA A 687 7.50 -29.20 7.63
N GLN A 688 7.15 -30.49 7.53
CA GLN A 688 7.48 -31.32 6.39
C GLN A 688 6.21 -31.82 5.70
N SER A 689 6.16 -31.75 4.37
CA SER A 689 5.05 -32.36 3.62
C SER A 689 5.10 -33.87 3.76
N GLU A 690 3.99 -34.47 4.21
CA GLU A 690 3.86 -35.93 4.34
C GLU A 690 3.92 -36.62 2.97
N ARG A 691 3.45 -35.95 1.91
CA ARG A 691 3.39 -36.50 0.56
C ARG A 691 4.71 -36.36 -0.22
N THR A 692 5.34 -35.18 -0.16
CA THR A 692 6.50 -34.87 -1.02
C THR A 692 7.82 -34.88 -0.27
N GLY A 693 7.81 -34.86 1.07
CA GLY A 693 9.01 -34.71 1.89
C GLY A 693 9.59 -33.28 1.87
N ARG A 694 9.03 -32.35 1.09
CA ARG A 694 9.49 -30.96 1.00
C ARG A 694 9.30 -30.23 2.32
N TRP A 695 10.29 -29.41 2.69
CA TRP A 695 10.32 -28.62 3.91
C TRP A 695 9.67 -27.25 3.73
N PHE A 696 9.02 -26.78 4.79
CA PHE A 696 8.37 -25.48 4.85
C PHE A 696 8.62 -24.80 6.21
N ARG A 697 8.63 -23.47 6.19
CA ARG A 697 8.58 -22.60 7.37
C ARG A 697 7.17 -22.02 7.50
N ILE A 698 6.57 -22.17 8.68
CA ILE A 698 5.35 -21.47 9.08
C ILE A 698 5.78 -20.28 9.94
N ILE A 699 5.49 -19.06 9.47
CA ILE A 699 5.92 -17.82 10.09
C ILE A 699 4.70 -17.00 10.46
N ASP A 700 4.64 -16.48 11.68
CA ASP A 700 3.57 -15.59 12.10
C ASP A 700 3.64 -14.27 11.34
N TRP A 701 2.55 -13.92 10.63
CA TRP A 701 2.55 -12.73 9.78
C TRP A 701 2.78 -11.47 10.63
N TYR A 702 2.04 -11.31 11.72
CA TYR A 702 2.08 -10.12 12.57
C TYR A 702 3.49 -9.90 13.15
N ARG A 703 4.07 -10.92 13.77
CA ARG A 703 5.43 -10.87 14.34
C ARG A 703 6.47 -10.59 13.26
N SER A 704 6.36 -11.21 12.08
CA SER A 704 7.30 -10.97 10.97
C SER A 704 7.30 -9.51 10.50
N ARG A 705 6.15 -8.83 10.54
CA ARG A 705 6.03 -7.40 10.17
C ARG A 705 6.53 -6.48 11.27
N LYS A 706 6.39 -6.88 12.54
CA LYS A 706 6.79 -6.07 13.69
C LYS A 706 8.28 -6.23 14.07
N ILE A 707 8.90 -7.35 13.75
CA ILE A 707 10.26 -7.67 14.21
C ILE A 707 11.31 -6.63 13.78
N ALA A 708 11.12 -6.03 12.60
CA ALA A 708 12.00 -4.99 12.06
C ALA A 708 11.81 -3.61 12.72
N VAL A 709 10.66 -3.37 13.37
CA VAL A 709 10.34 -2.07 13.99
C VAL A 709 10.42 -2.09 15.51
N TRP A 710 10.33 -3.25 16.15
CA TRP A 710 10.40 -3.37 17.60
C TRP A 710 11.84 -3.29 18.13
N THR A 711 12.00 -2.60 19.26
CA THR A 711 13.21 -2.68 20.06
C THR A 711 13.42 -4.11 20.60
N ARG A 712 14.63 -4.41 21.06
CA ARG A 712 14.93 -5.72 21.68
C ARG A 712 14.05 -5.99 22.89
N GLU A 713 13.71 -4.95 23.66
CA GLU A 713 12.85 -5.06 24.84
C GLU A 713 11.39 -5.32 24.46
N GLN A 714 10.86 -4.58 23.48
CA GLN A 714 9.50 -4.80 22.95
C GLN A 714 9.34 -6.21 22.39
N ARG A 715 10.34 -6.71 21.66
CA ARG A 715 10.36 -8.10 21.17
C ARG A 715 10.27 -9.10 22.32
N ARG A 716 11.12 -8.95 23.34
CA ARG A 716 11.12 -9.84 24.52
C ARG A 716 9.81 -9.80 25.29
N GLU A 717 9.22 -8.62 25.45
CA GLU A 717 7.92 -8.46 26.11
C GLU A 717 6.81 -9.17 25.34
N HIS A 718 6.76 -8.96 24.02
CA HIS A 718 5.81 -9.63 23.15
C HIS A 718 5.97 -11.15 23.18
N ASP A 719 7.20 -11.64 23.01
CA ASP A 719 7.49 -13.08 23.00
C ASP A 719 7.11 -13.73 24.34
N ARG A 720 7.33 -13.04 25.47
CA ARG A 720 6.91 -13.52 26.81
C ARG A 720 5.38 -13.54 26.96
N ARG A 721 4.70 -12.51 26.46
CA ARG A 721 3.23 -12.38 26.57
C ARG A 721 2.52 -13.39 25.68
N GLU A 722 2.97 -13.53 24.43
CA GLU A 722 2.35 -14.42 23.46
C GLU A 722 2.73 -15.88 23.71
N ASP A 723 3.94 -16.16 24.23
CA ASP A 723 4.41 -17.50 24.62
C ASP A 723 4.18 -18.58 23.54
N ASN A 724 5.01 -18.53 22.49
CA ASN A 724 5.06 -19.49 21.38
C ASN A 724 3.69 -19.83 20.77
N PRO A 725 2.96 -18.81 20.27
CA PRO A 725 1.57 -18.97 19.89
C PRO A 725 1.32 -19.95 18.74
N LEU A 726 2.22 -20.08 17.75
CA LEU A 726 2.04 -21.04 16.66
C LEU A 726 2.15 -22.47 17.17
N CYS A 727 3.17 -22.76 17.97
CA CYS A 727 3.36 -24.06 18.61
C CYS A 727 2.14 -24.44 19.42
N ARG A 728 1.67 -23.57 20.33
CA ARG A 728 0.47 -23.86 21.15
C ARG A 728 -0.77 -24.13 20.29
N ALA A 729 -0.99 -23.33 19.25
CA ALA A 729 -2.11 -23.53 18.33
C ALA A 729 -2.01 -24.85 17.57
N ILE A 730 -0.81 -25.27 17.15
CA ILE A 730 -0.57 -26.54 16.47
C ILE A 730 -0.75 -27.73 17.44
N HIS A 731 -0.33 -27.61 18.70
CA HIS A 731 -0.38 -28.67 19.72
C HIS A 731 -1.79 -29.10 20.14
N THR A 732 -2.82 -28.35 19.75
CA THR A 732 -4.21 -28.78 19.90
C THR A 732 -4.51 -30.05 19.08
N GLY A 733 -3.72 -30.31 18.03
CA GLY A 733 -3.95 -31.39 17.05
C GLY A 733 -5.12 -31.15 16.10
N LYS A 734 -5.82 -30.02 16.23
CA LYS A 734 -6.95 -29.61 15.38
C LYS A 734 -6.58 -28.59 14.31
N CYS A 735 -5.32 -28.19 14.27
CA CYS A 735 -4.85 -27.08 13.46
C CYS A 735 -4.83 -27.42 11.96
N CYS A 736 -5.28 -26.47 11.16
CA CYS A 736 -5.22 -26.53 9.69
C CYS A 736 -4.67 -25.22 9.12
N LEU A 737 -4.09 -25.31 7.92
CA LEU A 737 -3.73 -24.18 7.08
C LEU A 737 -4.69 -24.12 5.90
N ILE A 738 -5.38 -22.99 5.73
CA ILE A 738 -6.13 -22.67 4.51
C ILE A 738 -5.22 -21.82 3.62
N MET A 739 -5.17 -22.08 2.32
CA MET A 739 -4.34 -21.34 1.39
C MET A 739 -5.00 -21.15 0.02
N ASP A 740 -4.51 -20.18 -0.76
CA ASP A 740 -4.85 -20.03 -2.17
C ASP A 740 -3.60 -20.28 -3.01
N LYS A 741 -3.58 -21.40 -3.75
CA LYS A 741 -2.44 -21.77 -4.61
C LYS A 741 -2.17 -20.70 -5.68
N LYS A 742 -3.18 -19.90 -6.08
CA LYS A 742 -3.05 -18.87 -7.12
C LYS A 742 -2.23 -17.65 -6.68
N ILE A 743 -2.07 -17.41 -5.38
CA ILE A 743 -1.25 -16.31 -4.85
C ILE A 743 0.12 -16.78 -4.34
N THR A 744 0.48 -18.03 -4.64
CA THR A 744 1.81 -18.55 -4.29
C THR A 744 2.85 -17.92 -5.21
N LEU A 745 3.85 -17.30 -4.61
CA LEU A 745 4.97 -16.69 -5.33
C LEU A 745 5.81 -17.78 -6.02
N ALA A 746 6.63 -17.37 -6.99
CA ALA A 746 7.47 -18.31 -7.76
C ALA A 746 8.48 -19.08 -6.89
N ASP A 747 8.89 -18.51 -5.76
CA ASP A 747 9.76 -19.15 -4.77
C ASP A 747 9.01 -20.18 -3.88
N GLY A 748 7.68 -20.28 -4.00
CA GLY A 748 6.83 -21.15 -3.20
C GLY A 748 6.30 -20.53 -1.91
N THR A 749 6.49 -19.22 -1.70
CA THR A 749 5.94 -18.50 -0.55
C THR A 749 4.46 -18.17 -0.74
N THR A 750 3.63 -18.46 0.26
CA THR A 750 2.17 -18.26 0.22
C THR A 750 1.62 -17.67 1.51
N ALA A 751 0.78 -16.63 1.40
CA ALA A 751 -0.03 -16.16 2.52
C ALA A 751 -1.13 -17.20 2.84
N SER A 752 -1.23 -17.59 4.11
CA SER A 752 -2.12 -18.66 4.56
C SER A 752 -2.88 -18.25 5.83
N CYS A 753 -3.98 -18.93 6.11
CA CYS A 753 -4.78 -18.74 7.32
C CYS A 753 -4.62 -19.96 8.22
N LEU A 754 -4.10 -19.76 9.43
CA LEU A 754 -4.07 -20.80 10.47
C LEU A 754 -5.44 -20.82 11.17
N VAL A 755 -6.03 -22.01 11.28
CA VAL A 755 -7.36 -22.19 11.86
C VAL A 755 -7.40 -23.43 12.77
N GLN A 756 -8.29 -23.42 13.76
CA GLN A 756 -8.71 -24.63 14.47
C GLN A 756 -9.91 -25.22 13.74
N ALA A 757 -9.82 -26.48 13.32
CA ALA A 757 -10.85 -27.10 12.48
C ALA A 757 -11.48 -28.35 13.13
N ASP A 758 -12.80 -28.35 13.22
CA ASP A 758 -13.64 -29.45 13.71
C ASP A 758 -14.64 -29.91 12.62
N GLU A 759 -15.16 -31.13 12.77
CA GLU A 759 -16.26 -31.61 11.93
C GLU A 759 -17.59 -30.92 12.28
N LEU A 760 -18.45 -30.69 11.29
CA LEU A 760 -19.76 -30.08 11.50
C LEU A 760 -20.73 -31.00 12.25
N HIS A 761 -21.41 -30.44 13.26
CA HIS A 761 -22.50 -31.13 13.94
C HIS A 761 -23.79 -31.15 13.09
N ALA A 762 -24.66 -32.14 13.32
CA ALA A 762 -25.86 -32.35 12.51
C ALA A 762 -26.82 -31.13 12.47
N ARG A 763 -26.90 -30.37 13.57
CA ARG A 763 -27.71 -29.14 13.66
C ARG A 763 -27.15 -28.00 12.80
N GLU A 764 -25.83 -27.87 12.74
CA GLU A 764 -25.14 -26.84 11.96
C GLU A 764 -25.24 -27.11 10.45
N VAL A 765 -25.28 -28.39 10.04
CA VAL A 765 -25.56 -28.78 8.65
C VAL A 765 -26.95 -28.30 8.20
N GLN A 766 -27.93 -28.33 9.11
CA GLN A 766 -29.29 -27.86 8.86
C GLN A 766 -29.37 -26.33 8.84
N GLU A 767 -28.69 -25.65 9.77
CA GLU A 767 -28.61 -24.17 9.83
C GLU A 767 -27.84 -23.58 8.63
N ALA A 768 -26.88 -24.33 8.05
CA ALA A 768 -26.17 -23.96 6.82
C ALA A 768 -26.91 -24.32 5.52
N GLY A 769 -28.05 -25.04 5.58
CA GLY A 769 -28.89 -25.35 4.42
C GLY A 769 -28.33 -26.39 3.44
N HIS A 770 -27.56 -27.38 3.91
CA HIS A 770 -26.80 -28.31 3.04
C HIS A 770 -27.23 -29.78 3.08
N THR A 771 -26.87 -30.52 2.02
CA THR A 771 -27.24 -31.93 1.83
C THR A 771 -26.34 -32.87 2.65
N ALA A 772 -26.86 -34.04 3.04
CA ALA A 772 -26.10 -35.04 3.82
C ALA A 772 -24.80 -35.52 3.13
N ALA A 773 -24.70 -35.38 1.79
CA ALA A 773 -23.53 -35.76 1.01
C ALA A 773 -22.31 -34.83 1.21
N GLU A 774 -22.52 -33.58 1.63
CA GLU A 774 -21.45 -32.59 1.83
C GLU A 774 -20.79 -32.69 3.22
N LYS A 775 -21.34 -33.51 4.12
CA LYS A 775 -20.91 -33.62 5.53
C LYS A 775 -19.47 -34.09 5.70
N HIS A 776 -18.98 -34.97 4.84
CA HIS A 776 -17.65 -35.60 4.99
C HIS A 776 -16.47 -34.74 4.52
N VAL A 777 -16.74 -33.63 3.83
CA VAL A 777 -15.70 -32.74 3.27
C VAL A 777 -15.85 -31.32 3.83
N ALA A 778 -16.69 -31.11 4.83
CA ALA A 778 -16.98 -29.80 5.39
C ALA A 778 -16.37 -29.66 6.79
N LEU A 779 -15.52 -28.65 6.96
CA LEU A 779 -14.91 -28.33 8.25
C LEU A 779 -15.41 -26.98 8.75
N LYS A 780 -15.81 -26.94 10.01
CA LYS A 780 -15.99 -25.69 10.74
C LYS A 780 -14.63 -25.26 11.24
N ALA A 781 -14.24 -24.05 10.93
CA ALA A 781 -12.94 -23.51 11.25
C ALA A 781 -13.10 -22.22 12.05
N VAL A 782 -12.34 -22.08 13.14
CA VAL A 782 -12.18 -20.82 13.85
C VAL A 782 -10.84 -20.25 13.47
N ARG A 783 -10.83 -19.02 12.97
CA ARG A 783 -9.59 -18.33 12.59
C ARG A 783 -8.73 -18.05 13.81
N GLU A 784 -7.46 -18.44 13.73
CA GLU A 784 -6.44 -18.11 14.74
C GLU A 784 -5.63 -16.89 14.30
N ARG A 785 -4.95 -16.98 13.15
CA ARG A 785 -4.01 -15.95 12.69
C ARG A 785 -3.62 -16.11 11.23
N ALA A 786 -3.14 -15.01 10.64
CA ALA A 786 -2.49 -15.04 9.34
C ALA A 786 -1.04 -15.52 9.49
N VAL A 787 -0.61 -16.40 8.60
CA VAL A 787 0.75 -16.95 8.59
C VAL A 787 1.32 -16.96 7.18
N ILE A 788 2.64 -16.95 7.08
CA ILE A 788 3.37 -17.16 5.82
C ILE A 788 3.82 -18.62 5.81
N LEU A 789 3.47 -19.35 4.77
CA LEU A 789 4.03 -20.65 4.47
C LEU A 789 5.11 -20.44 3.41
N SER A 790 6.38 -20.58 3.79
CA SER A 790 7.52 -20.39 2.88
C SER A 790 8.19 -21.73 2.61
N ALA A 791 8.38 -22.05 1.33
CA ALA A 791 9.06 -23.27 0.95
C ALA A 791 10.57 -23.14 1.21
N VAL A 792 11.16 -24.19 1.78
CA VAL A 792 12.60 -24.26 2.02
C VAL A 792 13.29 -24.83 0.78
N ASP A 793 14.44 -24.28 0.42
CA ASP A 793 15.24 -24.78 -0.70
C ASP A 793 15.86 -26.15 -0.39
N GLU A 794 16.39 -26.81 -1.42
CA GLU A 794 16.90 -28.18 -1.28
C GLU A 794 18.11 -28.27 -0.35
N ARG A 795 18.98 -27.25 -0.36
CA ARG A 795 20.23 -27.25 0.42
C ARG A 795 19.91 -27.10 1.90
N GLU A 796 19.11 -26.10 2.24
CA GLU A 796 18.61 -25.91 3.61
C GLU A 796 17.75 -27.12 4.04
N GLY A 797 16.96 -27.71 3.14
CA GLY A 797 16.17 -28.91 3.42
C GLY A 797 17.02 -30.14 3.81
N LYS A 798 18.18 -30.35 3.20
CA LYS A 798 19.13 -31.40 3.60
C LYS A 798 19.69 -31.14 4.99
N MET A 799 20.06 -29.90 5.29
CA MET A 799 20.51 -29.47 6.62
C MET A 799 19.44 -29.73 7.68
N LEU A 800 18.19 -29.32 7.45
CA LEU A 800 17.06 -29.59 8.36
C LEU A 800 16.85 -31.09 8.59
N SER A 801 16.98 -31.90 7.54
CA SER A 801 16.86 -33.36 7.65
C SER A 801 17.97 -33.97 8.53
N LYS A 802 19.19 -33.44 8.43
CA LYS A 802 20.31 -33.86 9.31
C LYS A 802 20.05 -33.47 10.75
N ILE A 803 19.64 -32.23 11.03
CA ILE A 803 19.32 -31.77 12.39
C ILE A 803 18.18 -32.61 12.99
N LYS A 804 17.13 -32.93 12.22
CA LYS A 804 16.07 -33.86 12.64
C LYS A 804 16.62 -35.24 12.99
N GLY A 805 17.57 -35.77 12.21
CA GLY A 805 18.26 -37.02 12.51
C GLY A 805 19.04 -36.97 13.83
N LEU A 806 19.75 -35.87 14.10
CA LEU A 806 20.45 -35.65 15.36
C LEU A 806 19.48 -35.55 16.55
N ALA A 807 18.32 -34.91 16.36
CA ALA A 807 17.27 -34.86 17.36
C ALA A 807 16.73 -36.26 17.70
N ILE A 808 16.45 -37.09 16.69
CA ILE A 808 16.01 -38.47 16.89
C ILE A 808 17.09 -39.28 17.62
N SER A 809 18.35 -39.19 17.19
CA SER A 809 19.47 -39.88 17.86
C SER A 809 19.61 -39.47 19.33
N LEU A 810 19.43 -38.19 19.64
CA LEU A 810 19.45 -37.72 21.02
C LEU A 810 18.22 -38.18 21.81
N ALA A 811 17.05 -38.26 21.17
CA ALA A 811 15.84 -38.76 21.80
C ALA A 811 15.97 -40.24 22.19
N GLU A 812 16.69 -41.05 21.38
CA GLU A 812 17.01 -42.45 21.67
C GLU A 812 18.09 -42.63 22.75
N ASP A 813 18.84 -41.57 23.09
CA ASP A 813 19.94 -41.63 24.04
C ASP A 813 19.44 -41.83 25.48
N PRO A 814 20.05 -42.73 26.28
CA PRO A 814 19.64 -42.97 27.68
C PRO A 814 19.61 -41.72 28.56
N VAL A 815 20.41 -40.70 28.23
CA VAL A 815 20.43 -39.42 28.97
C VAL A 815 19.10 -38.67 28.82
N THR A 816 18.43 -38.76 27.67
CA THR A 816 17.11 -38.16 27.46
C THR A 816 16.03 -38.89 28.27
N GLU A 817 16.04 -40.23 28.29
CA GLU A 817 15.10 -41.01 29.12
C GLU A 817 15.28 -40.70 30.61
N ALA A 818 16.52 -40.61 31.09
CA ALA A 818 16.81 -40.22 32.46
C ALA A 818 16.25 -38.82 32.78
N PHE A 819 16.42 -37.87 31.87
CA PHE A 819 15.85 -36.52 32.03
C PHE A 819 14.33 -36.56 32.08
N LEU A 820 13.66 -37.28 31.18
CA LEU A 820 12.20 -37.44 31.19
C LEU A 820 11.67 -38.05 32.49
N GLN A 821 12.41 -38.96 33.14
CA GLN A 821 12.02 -39.51 34.44
C GLN A 821 12.16 -38.48 35.57
N VAL A 822 13.24 -37.67 35.55
CA VAL A 822 13.43 -36.56 36.49
C VAL A 822 12.30 -35.53 36.35
N GLN A 823 11.88 -35.22 35.12
CA GLN A 823 10.78 -34.28 34.85
C GLN A 823 9.44 -34.67 35.49
N LYS A 824 9.22 -35.96 35.80
CA LYS A 824 7.98 -36.42 36.46
C LYS A 824 7.94 -36.12 37.96
N SER A 825 9.10 -35.93 38.59
CA SER A 825 9.23 -35.85 40.04
C SER A 825 9.82 -34.52 40.52
N TYR A 826 10.52 -33.80 39.64
CA TYR A 826 11.23 -32.56 39.97
C TYR A 826 10.83 -31.44 39.01
N ALA A 827 10.89 -30.20 39.49
CA ALA A 827 10.59 -29.00 38.73
C ALA A 827 11.87 -28.21 38.37
N PRO A 828 11.84 -27.35 37.33
CA PRO A 828 12.95 -26.45 37.02
C PRO A 828 13.45 -25.67 38.25
N GLY A 829 14.77 -25.56 38.41
CA GLY A 829 15.42 -24.93 39.58
C GLY A 829 15.72 -25.86 40.75
N GLN A 830 15.31 -27.14 40.71
CA GLN A 830 15.71 -28.16 41.68
C GLN A 830 17.03 -28.84 41.26
N GLU A 831 17.86 -29.25 42.22
CA GLU A 831 19.22 -29.76 41.96
C GLU A 831 19.22 -30.97 41.00
N GLU A 832 18.27 -31.89 41.18
CA GLU A 832 18.11 -33.06 40.34
C GLU A 832 17.70 -32.71 38.90
N TRP A 833 16.85 -31.69 38.74
CA TRP A 833 16.47 -31.16 37.42
C TRP A 833 17.68 -30.55 36.72
N GLU A 834 18.38 -29.63 37.39
CA GLU A 834 19.54 -28.93 36.82
C GLU A 834 20.66 -29.91 36.43
N ALA A 835 20.89 -30.95 37.25
CA ALA A 835 21.88 -31.98 36.95
C ALA A 835 21.51 -32.79 35.70
N ALA A 836 20.23 -33.17 35.56
CA ALA A 836 19.75 -33.94 34.41
C ALA A 836 19.67 -33.09 33.13
N GLU A 837 19.23 -31.83 33.24
CA GLU A 837 19.23 -30.83 32.16
C GLU A 837 20.65 -30.62 31.62
N LEU A 838 21.63 -30.41 32.51
CA LEU A 838 23.03 -30.25 32.15
C LEU A 838 23.61 -31.51 31.46
N ALA A 839 23.21 -32.70 31.89
CA ALA A 839 23.64 -33.95 31.27
C ALA A 839 23.14 -34.06 29.82
N VAL A 840 21.85 -33.78 29.58
CA VAL A 840 21.26 -33.73 28.23
C VAL A 840 21.95 -32.67 27.38
N ARG A 841 22.12 -31.45 27.92
CA ARG A 841 22.77 -30.35 27.21
C ARG A 841 24.20 -30.70 26.77
N ARG A 842 24.99 -31.34 27.64
CA ARG A 842 26.34 -31.81 27.29
C ARG A 842 26.31 -32.87 26.21
N ARG A 843 25.38 -33.83 26.30
CA ARG A 843 25.25 -34.89 25.31
C ARG A 843 24.85 -34.34 23.94
N MET A 844 23.91 -33.41 23.92
CA MET A 844 23.45 -32.71 22.71
C MET A 844 24.60 -31.97 22.02
N LYS A 845 25.39 -31.19 22.77
CA LYS A 845 26.60 -30.53 22.23
C LYS A 845 27.55 -31.50 21.56
N LYS A 846 27.84 -32.62 22.23
CA LYS A 846 28.75 -33.65 21.73
C LYS A 846 28.23 -34.33 20.45
N VAL A 847 26.94 -34.66 20.39
CA VAL A 847 26.33 -35.27 19.19
C VAL A 847 26.41 -34.34 17.99
N VAL A 848 26.18 -33.04 18.20
CA VAL A 848 26.31 -32.05 17.12
C VAL A 848 27.76 -31.80 16.72
N GLU A 849 28.69 -31.75 17.67
CA GLU A 849 30.12 -31.63 17.41
C GLU A 849 30.66 -32.81 16.58
N GLU A 850 30.27 -34.04 16.93
CA GLU A 850 30.62 -35.24 16.16
C GLU A 850 30.10 -35.16 14.72
N ALA A 851 28.86 -34.71 14.52
CA ALA A 851 28.28 -34.51 13.19
C ALA A 851 28.97 -33.37 12.41
N TRP A 852 29.33 -32.29 13.09
CA TRP A 852 29.98 -31.12 12.51
C TRP A 852 31.33 -31.44 11.88
N TYR A 853 32.14 -32.28 12.53
CA TYR A 853 33.44 -32.71 12.00
C TYR A 853 33.36 -33.90 11.04
N ALA A 854 32.26 -34.66 11.06
CA ALA A 854 32.06 -35.80 10.18
C ALA A 854 31.44 -35.44 8.81
N ASP A 855 30.72 -34.32 8.72
CA ASP A 855 29.94 -33.94 7.54
C ASP A 855 30.27 -32.51 7.08
N GLU A 856 31.17 -32.40 6.09
CA GLU A 856 31.61 -31.11 5.55
C GLU A 856 30.49 -30.35 4.82
N GLU A 857 29.58 -31.04 4.15
CA GLU A 857 28.43 -30.43 3.46
C GLU A 857 27.46 -29.81 4.49
N PHE A 858 27.21 -30.51 5.60
CA PHE A 858 26.41 -29.99 6.71
C PHE A 858 27.04 -28.73 7.31
N ARG A 859 28.34 -28.76 7.60
CA ARG A 859 29.10 -27.61 8.13
C ARG A 859 29.03 -26.40 7.19
N GLN A 860 29.30 -26.60 5.90
CA GLN A 860 29.27 -25.53 4.92
C GLN A 860 27.87 -24.92 4.82
N THR A 861 26.84 -25.76 4.71
CA THR A 861 25.44 -25.29 4.58
C THR A 861 24.98 -24.53 5.83
N MET A 862 25.36 -24.99 7.02
CA MET A 862 25.08 -24.29 8.27
C MET A 862 25.71 -22.89 8.27
N ARG A 863 26.99 -22.75 7.93
CA ARG A 863 27.67 -21.44 7.88
C ARG A 863 27.03 -20.50 6.86
N GLU A 864 26.71 -21.00 5.67
CA GLU A 864 25.99 -20.21 4.66
C GLU A 864 24.60 -19.77 5.12
N SER A 865 23.90 -20.60 5.91
CA SER A 865 22.53 -20.33 6.37
C SER A 865 22.47 -19.47 7.64
N THR A 866 23.48 -19.54 8.52
CA THR A 866 23.44 -18.91 9.85
C THR A 866 24.54 -17.87 10.09
N GLY A 867 25.56 -17.80 9.23
CA GLY A 867 26.76 -16.97 9.40
C GLY A 867 27.94 -17.75 10.00
N ASP A 868 29.15 -17.23 9.81
CA ASP A 868 30.42 -17.90 10.14
C ASP A 868 30.74 -17.94 11.65
N ASP A 869 30.08 -17.13 12.48
CA ASP A 869 30.42 -16.94 13.91
C ASP A 869 29.58 -17.80 14.89
N LEU A 870 28.82 -18.78 14.40
CA LEU A 870 27.84 -19.53 15.21
C LEU A 870 28.20 -21.00 15.49
N ASP A 871 29.43 -21.43 15.19
CA ASP A 871 29.91 -22.81 15.36
C ASP A 871 29.59 -23.38 16.77
N ASP A 872 29.81 -22.60 17.84
CA ASP A 872 29.57 -23.02 19.23
C ASP A 872 28.07 -23.10 19.63
N TYR A 873 27.18 -22.61 18.78
CA TYR A 873 25.73 -22.49 19.05
C TYR A 873 24.88 -23.40 18.16
N VAL A 874 25.47 -24.14 17.21
CA VAL A 874 24.74 -25.03 16.28
C VAL A 874 23.87 -26.06 17.03
N TRP A 875 24.33 -26.53 18.19
CA TRP A 875 23.58 -27.50 18.99
C TRP A 875 22.20 -27.00 19.44
N VAL A 876 22.00 -25.68 19.55
CA VAL A 876 20.72 -25.06 19.94
C VAL A 876 19.62 -25.35 18.92
N PHE A 877 19.98 -25.56 17.64
CA PHE A 877 19.01 -25.84 16.59
C PHE A 877 18.27 -27.18 16.79
N VAL A 878 18.87 -28.15 17.47
CA VAL A 878 18.25 -29.46 17.72
C VAL A 878 16.96 -29.31 18.54
N PRO A 879 16.98 -28.78 19.78
CA PRO A 879 15.77 -28.61 20.57
C PRO A 879 14.92 -27.44 20.08
N LYS A 880 15.51 -26.43 19.41
CA LYS A 880 14.76 -25.27 18.87
C LYS A 880 13.86 -25.66 17.71
N LEU A 881 14.38 -26.42 16.74
CA LEU A 881 13.65 -26.74 15.51
C LEU A 881 12.89 -28.06 15.60
N PHE A 882 13.40 -29.01 16.38
CA PHE A 882 12.90 -30.39 16.40
C PHE A 882 12.75 -30.92 17.82
N SER A 883 12.04 -30.20 18.70
CA SER A 883 11.54 -30.80 19.95
C SER A 883 10.52 -31.92 19.67
N HIS A 884 9.79 -31.78 18.55
CA HIS A 884 8.91 -32.76 17.91
C HIS A 884 8.88 -32.50 16.40
N ALA A 885 8.29 -33.42 15.64
CA ALA A 885 8.08 -33.26 14.20
C ALA A 885 6.70 -32.66 13.91
N ILE A 886 6.60 -31.84 12.87
CA ILE A 886 5.32 -31.31 12.38
C ILE A 886 5.17 -31.70 10.92
N TRP A 887 4.04 -32.35 10.62
CA TRP A 887 3.71 -32.83 9.28
C TRP A 887 2.58 -32.02 8.68
N LEU A 888 2.72 -31.69 7.39
CA LEU A 888 1.66 -31.11 6.58
C LEU A 888 1.00 -32.22 5.77
N ARG A 889 -0.24 -32.57 6.15
CA ARG A 889 -1.07 -33.55 5.44
C ARG A 889 -2.05 -32.82 4.53
N GLU A 890 -1.95 -33.05 3.23
CA GLU A 890 -2.77 -32.33 2.24
C GLU A 890 -4.26 -32.69 2.38
N LEU A 891 -5.11 -31.67 2.40
CA LEU A 891 -6.56 -31.81 2.32
C LEU A 891 -7.01 -31.83 0.85
N PRO A 892 -8.22 -32.32 0.55
CA PRO A 892 -8.77 -32.29 -0.81
C PRO A 892 -8.70 -30.89 -1.43
N GLU A 893 -8.41 -30.79 -2.72
CA GLU A 893 -8.22 -29.51 -3.42
C GLU A 893 -9.44 -28.57 -3.33
N GLY A 894 -10.65 -29.16 -3.30
CA GLY A 894 -11.93 -28.45 -3.13
C GLY A 894 -12.51 -28.52 -1.71
N GLN A 895 -11.65 -28.66 -0.69
CA GLN A 895 -12.05 -28.72 0.72
C GLN A 895 -13.00 -27.58 1.07
N LEU A 896 -14.15 -27.93 1.69
CA LEU A 896 -15.16 -26.96 2.07
C LEU A 896 -14.90 -26.49 3.50
N TRP A 897 -14.88 -25.17 3.70
CA TRP A 897 -14.67 -24.52 4.98
C TRP A 897 -15.84 -23.62 5.33
N PHE A 898 -16.17 -23.57 6.61
CA PHE A 898 -16.99 -22.53 7.23
C PHE A 898 -16.10 -21.83 8.25
N VAL A 899 -15.52 -20.70 7.86
CA VAL A 899 -14.52 -20.00 8.68
C VAL A 899 -15.22 -18.90 9.47
N ASP A 900 -15.28 -19.07 10.79
CA ASP A 900 -15.56 -17.97 11.73
C ASP A 900 -14.27 -17.20 11.98
#